data_AF-A0A7I8WJK1-F1
#
_entry.id   AF-A0A7I8WJK1-F1
#
_cell.length_a   1.000
_cell.length_b   1.000
_cell.length_c   1.000
_cell.angle_alpha   90.00
_cell.angle_beta   90.00
_cell.angle_gamma   90.00
#
_symmetry.space_group_name_H-M   'P 1'
#
loop_
_entity.id
_entity.type
_entity.pdbx_description
1 polymer ?
#
loop_
_entity_poly.entity_id
_entity_poly.type
_entity_poly.pdbx_seq_one_letter_code
_entity_poly.pdbx_strand_id
1 'polypeptide(L)'
;MRSGYKTGDDAKNVVVHGESEDESESADVKLESELTVGKAYIKTNGAPLSGIHPKIKPKYFQEPCEDYDELGFKKEGPDSLFGPLEVESNRLQWIAHIQFKNGDVNKDITWDDVDGDLFKDQKSIELVKKSGIPHSFRSFMWPRFCGATSRRISSPYKFDDIFREADEEVLNAATQIERDLLRTLPNHYCFSKMDSFGTKSLRRVLKALAYFYPELGYCQGMGTVVATLLLLCDEENVFWIMCKMIENFLPVNFYGDNLIGLQAEVKVVEHLIEVHMPEVSNVLKNADSEVSLIIANWLLTLGSSVLPMPLLFRIWDILFQQGIVVFYRMLISMFKMNEERIISELTDRPVAVFGFIQALPSSLHDVDDLIEHMSSFEFSITDQTITTLRKAHQGNIMSENGLIYQSDAPLPYQTTNSRKLTKSKSIIENIFKSAEVPNDPKTKNVRVTELIVALRSSIYQVCDHFRTCPESHQITIQATYAVDECVRDREEFKNARRKGQKHARALLDFDTEEKDELSFKKNDIITVLSERDEHCWVGELNGERGWFPAKFVQIVDERSKKYCAFGDEMLTPKIGNLVRNSLFNSLYAILSYGLRPTGIVTSKTHPWHYIEALADALMEAHNNITHSKLTLCDTFNLDQDGKILSPEELLFRAVHAIISSHTLQNIKDDTRLRSLISFGLNEQCLHLWFEVLCDAKGHETLRKSYYHTWSFVRSPVWKQIMCELRLLSQFCFNLNTDFEVQQALEIDRLRNQEQHQKARKIAKNVGPSELRFTSDGGAWNQAGQPLKEGVRDMLIKHHLFSWDL
;
A
#
# COMPACT_ATOMS: atom_id res chain seq x y z
N MET A 1 -55.33 65.14 17.69
CA MET A 1 -54.55 66.12 16.88
C MET A 1 -53.58 65.32 16.04
N ARG A 2 -53.51 65.31 14.71
CA ARG A 2 -54.18 65.98 13.59
C ARG A 2 -54.17 64.93 12.43
N SER A 3 -55.32 64.70 11.78
CA SER A 3 -55.57 64.83 10.33
C SER A 3 -54.68 63.99 9.39
N GLY A 4 -55.15 63.13 8.48
CA GLY A 4 -56.47 62.95 7.88
C GLY A 4 -56.31 62.66 6.37
N TYR A 5 -57.10 61.72 5.83
CA TYR A 5 -57.48 61.54 4.40
C TYR A 5 -56.35 61.16 3.40
N LYS A 6 -56.54 60.41 2.30
CA LYS A 6 -57.71 59.84 1.61
C LYS A 6 -57.20 58.73 0.66
N THR A 7 -57.88 57.60 0.58
CA THR A 7 -57.82 56.67 -0.56
C THR A 7 -58.59 57.25 -1.74
N GLY A 8 -58.11 56.98 -2.96
CA GLY A 8 -58.73 57.36 -4.23
C GLY A 8 -58.05 56.62 -5.38
N ASP A 9 -58.82 55.72 -5.98
CA ASP A 9 -58.50 54.81 -7.08
C ASP A 9 -57.90 55.49 -8.32
N ASP A 10 -56.87 54.87 -8.91
CA ASP A 10 -56.93 54.41 -10.31
C ASP A 10 -55.62 53.72 -10.76
N ALA A 11 -55.81 52.73 -11.65
CA ALA A 11 -54.85 52.14 -12.60
C ALA A 11 -54.07 50.87 -12.22
N LYS A 12 -54.75 49.74 -12.45
CA LYS A 12 -54.40 48.65 -13.40
C LYS A 12 -53.01 47.97 -13.31
N ASN A 13 -53.10 46.68 -12.97
CA ASN A 13 -52.35 45.53 -13.51
C ASN A 13 -50.81 45.56 -13.45
N VAL A 14 -50.22 44.92 -12.44
CA VAL A 14 -49.25 43.82 -12.63
C VAL A 14 -49.36 42.90 -11.41
N VAL A 15 -49.60 41.60 -11.64
CA VAL A 15 -49.54 40.57 -10.61
C VAL A 15 -48.09 40.46 -10.14
N VAL A 16 -47.81 40.98 -8.95
CA VAL A 16 -46.58 40.68 -8.20
C VAL A 16 -46.82 39.34 -7.53
N HIS A 17 -46.22 38.26 -8.05
CA HIS A 17 -46.00 37.07 -7.24
C HIS A 17 -44.92 37.42 -6.22
N GLY A 18 -45.34 37.49 -4.96
CA GLY A 18 -44.52 37.91 -3.84
C GLY A 18 -43.32 37.01 -3.61
N GLU A 19 -42.18 37.65 -3.40
CA GLU A 19 -41.13 37.18 -2.53
C GLU A 19 -41.70 37.03 -1.11
N SER A 20 -41.71 35.81 -0.59
CA SER A 20 -41.31 35.50 0.79
C SER A 20 -41.69 34.06 1.10
N GLU A 21 -40.70 33.18 1.12
CA GLU A 21 -40.58 32.16 2.17
C GLU A 21 -39.11 31.73 2.24
N ASP A 22 -38.45 32.20 3.29
CA ASP A 22 -37.15 31.71 3.74
C ASP A 22 -37.28 30.21 4.06
N GLU A 23 -37.05 29.36 3.07
CA GLU A 23 -36.76 27.95 3.31
C GLU A 23 -35.30 27.83 3.78
N SER A 24 -35.13 27.92 5.11
CA SER A 24 -34.02 27.24 5.77
C SER A 24 -34.22 25.71 5.62
N GLU A 25 -34.04 25.18 4.42
CA GLU A 25 -33.90 23.73 4.20
C GLU A 25 -32.63 23.31 4.95
N SER A 26 -32.81 22.67 6.11
CA SER A 26 -31.80 21.75 6.62
C SER A 26 -31.42 20.83 5.46
N ALA A 27 -30.12 20.74 5.15
CA ALA A 27 -29.58 19.90 4.10
C ALA A 27 -29.77 18.41 4.44
N ASP A 28 -31.02 17.95 4.44
CA ASP A 28 -31.38 16.55 4.45
C ASP A 28 -30.98 15.97 3.09
N VAL A 29 -30.23 14.88 3.16
CA VAL A 29 -29.56 14.23 2.03
C VAL A 29 -30.63 13.60 1.14
N LYS A 30 -31.08 14.33 0.10
CA LYS A 30 -31.93 13.76 -0.95
C LYS A 30 -31.13 12.69 -1.70
N LEU A 31 -31.67 11.48 -1.81
CA LEU A 31 -31.08 10.39 -2.59
C LEU A 31 -31.08 10.74 -4.09
N GLU A 32 -30.19 10.15 -4.90
CA GLU A 32 -30.21 10.33 -6.38
C GLU A 32 -31.60 9.98 -6.97
N SER A 33 -32.30 9.00 -6.38
CA SER A 33 -33.69 8.63 -6.69
C SER A 33 -34.72 9.74 -6.48
N GLU A 34 -34.40 10.77 -5.71
CA GLU A 34 -35.30 11.89 -5.36
C GLU A 34 -34.94 13.18 -6.12
N LEU A 35 -33.81 13.18 -6.84
CA LEU A 35 -33.28 14.32 -7.55
C LEU A 35 -33.60 14.20 -9.05
N THR A 36 -34.58 14.98 -9.48
CA THR A 36 -34.92 15.16 -10.91
C THR A 36 -33.78 15.86 -11.65
N VAL A 37 -33.43 15.40 -12.86
CA VAL A 37 -32.34 15.97 -13.69
C VAL A 37 -32.52 17.49 -13.92
N GLY A 38 -33.76 17.98 -13.96
CA GLY A 38 -34.09 19.39 -14.13
C GLY A 38 -33.85 20.28 -12.90
N LYS A 39 -33.57 19.73 -11.70
CA LYS A 39 -33.31 20.52 -10.48
C LYS A 39 -31.81 20.62 -10.22
N ALA A 40 -31.32 21.85 -10.05
CA ALA A 40 -29.91 22.09 -9.76
C ALA A 40 -29.57 21.70 -8.32
N TYR A 41 -28.80 20.62 -8.17
CA TYR A 41 -28.33 20.13 -6.87
C TYR A 41 -27.14 20.95 -6.34
N ILE A 42 -26.19 21.28 -7.22
CA ILE A 42 -25.17 22.31 -6.97
C ILE A 42 -25.70 23.62 -7.57
N LYS A 43 -25.81 24.68 -6.77
CA LYS A 43 -26.34 25.99 -7.19
C LYS A 43 -25.17 26.88 -7.61
N THR A 44 -25.08 27.29 -8.86
CA THR A 44 -24.05 28.22 -9.36
C THR A 44 -24.63 29.63 -9.47
N ASN A 45 -24.83 30.29 -8.33
CA ASN A 45 -25.49 31.59 -8.25
C ASN A 45 -24.53 32.75 -7.97
N GLY A 46 -23.22 32.56 -8.15
CA GLY A 46 -22.22 33.58 -7.85
C GLY A 46 -21.84 33.68 -6.37
N ALA A 47 -22.55 33.00 -5.47
CA ALA A 47 -22.26 33.09 -4.04
C ALA A 47 -21.01 32.24 -3.67
N PRO A 48 -20.26 32.62 -2.62
CA PRO A 48 -19.11 31.86 -2.16
C PRO A 48 -19.47 30.41 -1.82
N LEU A 49 -18.64 29.46 -2.26
CA LEU A 49 -18.87 28.01 -2.09
C LEU A 49 -20.19 27.51 -2.70
N SER A 50 -20.85 28.28 -3.57
CA SER A 50 -22.11 27.86 -4.18
C SER A 50 -21.89 26.69 -5.15
N GLY A 51 -20.80 26.75 -5.93
CA GLY A 51 -20.33 25.78 -6.91
C GLY A 51 -19.55 24.59 -6.34
N ILE A 52 -19.75 24.22 -5.08
CA ILE A 52 -19.20 22.96 -4.53
C ILE A 52 -20.31 22.04 -4.02
N HIS A 53 -19.99 20.76 -3.92
CA HIS A 53 -20.91 19.72 -3.50
C HIS A 53 -21.46 20.00 -2.08
N PRO A 54 -22.79 19.93 -1.85
CA PRO A 54 -23.38 20.29 -0.56
C PRO A 54 -22.79 19.54 0.64
N LYS A 55 -22.41 18.26 0.48
CA LYS A 55 -21.83 17.47 1.58
C LYS A 55 -20.45 17.98 2.03
N ILE A 56 -19.68 18.67 1.19
CA ILE A 56 -18.36 19.20 1.59
C ILE A 56 -18.45 20.60 2.22
N LYS A 57 -19.63 21.25 2.13
CA LYS A 57 -19.82 22.61 2.65
C LYS A 57 -19.75 22.63 4.18
N PRO A 58 -19.10 23.64 4.77
CA PRO A 58 -19.13 23.86 6.21
C PRO A 58 -20.55 24.24 6.66
N LYS A 59 -20.95 23.80 7.86
CA LYS A 59 -22.24 24.20 8.46
C LYS A 59 -22.28 25.67 8.87
N TYR A 60 -21.13 26.25 9.19
CA TYR A 60 -20.98 27.63 9.62
C TYR A 60 -19.75 28.25 8.96
N PHE A 61 -19.87 29.49 8.52
CA PHE A 61 -18.78 30.24 7.91
C PHE A 61 -18.18 31.19 8.96
N GLN A 62 -16.92 30.96 9.34
CA GLN A 62 -16.24 31.73 10.39
C GLN A 62 -15.39 32.89 9.86
N GLU A 63 -15.10 32.90 8.56
CA GLU A 63 -14.28 33.93 7.90
C GLU A 63 -15.19 34.83 7.03
N PRO A 64 -14.76 35.98 6.51
CA PRO A 64 -15.61 36.77 5.61
C PRO A 64 -15.88 35.99 4.31
N CYS A 65 -17.15 35.70 3.99
CA CYS A 65 -17.54 34.97 2.77
C CYS A 65 -17.01 35.66 1.50
N GLU A 66 -16.89 36.99 1.52
CA GLU A 66 -16.56 37.83 0.36
C GLU A 66 -15.15 37.57 -0.21
N ASP A 67 -14.24 37.05 0.62
CA ASP A 67 -12.85 36.74 0.25
C ASP A 67 -12.72 35.48 -0.62
N TYR A 68 -13.80 34.70 -0.74
CA TYR A 68 -13.82 33.42 -1.43
C TYR A 68 -14.68 33.46 -2.70
N ASP A 69 -14.27 32.70 -3.72
CA ASP A 69 -15.02 32.52 -4.95
C ASP A 69 -16.12 31.44 -4.84
N GLU A 70 -16.84 31.22 -5.94
CA GLU A 70 -17.92 30.24 -6.03
C GLU A 70 -17.46 28.81 -5.75
N LEU A 71 -16.19 28.50 -6.02
CA LEU A 71 -15.58 27.20 -5.79
C LEU A 71 -14.91 27.10 -4.42
N GLY A 72 -14.87 28.17 -3.61
CA GLY A 72 -14.28 28.18 -2.27
C GLY A 72 -12.77 28.45 -2.23
N PHE A 73 -12.17 28.96 -3.30
CA PHE A 73 -10.79 29.45 -3.31
C PHE A 73 -10.72 30.91 -2.88
N LYS A 74 -9.64 31.29 -2.19
CA LYS A 74 -9.36 32.70 -1.88
C LYS A 74 -9.14 33.48 -3.18
N LYS A 75 -9.79 34.64 -3.28
CA LYS A 75 -9.64 35.55 -4.43
C LYS A 75 -8.26 36.20 -4.40
N GLU A 76 -7.43 35.89 -5.39
CA GLU A 76 -6.10 36.49 -5.59
C GLU A 76 -6.08 37.26 -6.91
N GLY A 77 -6.70 38.45 -6.96
CA GLY A 77 -6.62 39.34 -8.14
C GLY A 77 -7.99 39.78 -8.72
N PRO A 78 -8.01 40.46 -9.88
CA PRO A 78 -9.24 40.86 -10.55
C PRO A 78 -10.08 39.64 -10.98
N ASP A 79 -11.39 39.86 -11.18
CA ASP A 79 -12.39 38.81 -11.47
C ASP A 79 -11.94 37.79 -12.54
N SER A 80 -12.45 36.56 -12.41
CA SER A 80 -12.16 35.39 -13.24
C SER A 80 -11.97 35.71 -14.73
N LEU A 81 -10.80 35.34 -15.28
CA LEU A 81 -10.54 35.34 -16.73
C LEU A 81 -11.49 34.43 -17.52
N PHE A 82 -12.13 33.48 -16.85
CA PHE A 82 -13.10 32.55 -17.42
C PHE A 82 -14.53 33.03 -17.15
N GLY A 83 -15.44 32.76 -18.10
CA GLY A 83 -16.87 33.05 -17.95
C GLY A 83 -17.55 32.30 -16.78
N PRO A 84 -18.89 32.41 -16.64
CA PRO A 84 -19.61 31.77 -15.54
C PRO A 84 -19.39 30.25 -15.54
N LEU A 85 -19.37 29.63 -14.34
CA LEU A 85 -19.18 28.18 -14.17
C LEU A 85 -20.22 27.35 -14.93
N GLU A 86 -21.43 27.88 -15.07
CA GLU A 86 -22.52 27.25 -15.79
C GLU A 86 -23.29 28.29 -16.62
N VAL A 87 -23.65 27.89 -17.84
CA VAL A 87 -24.49 28.68 -18.74
C VAL A 87 -25.83 27.96 -18.89
N GLU A 88 -26.93 28.67 -18.57
CA GLU A 88 -28.27 28.08 -18.53
C GLU A 88 -28.71 27.48 -19.87
N SER A 89 -28.33 28.08 -21.00
CA SER A 89 -28.62 27.53 -22.33
C SER A 89 -27.97 26.15 -22.54
N ASN A 90 -26.75 25.95 -22.06
CA ASN A 90 -26.05 24.67 -22.18
C ASN A 90 -26.70 23.64 -21.25
N ARG A 91 -27.10 24.06 -20.04
CA ARG A 91 -27.85 23.21 -19.10
C ARG A 91 -29.16 22.71 -19.70
N LEU A 92 -29.96 23.59 -20.32
CA LEU A 92 -31.21 23.20 -20.98
C LEU A 92 -30.98 22.24 -22.16
N GLN A 93 -29.92 22.43 -22.94
CA GLN A 93 -29.54 21.49 -24.01
C GLN A 93 -29.23 20.09 -23.46
N TRP A 94 -28.53 20.01 -22.33
CA TRP A 94 -28.25 18.73 -21.68
C TRP A 94 -29.49 18.08 -21.09
N ILE A 95 -30.39 18.83 -20.46
CA ILE A 95 -31.68 18.30 -19.96
C ILE A 95 -32.45 17.68 -21.12
N ALA A 96 -32.60 18.42 -22.23
CA ALA A 96 -33.30 17.91 -23.42
C ALA A 96 -32.62 16.67 -24.01
N HIS A 97 -31.29 16.63 -24.05
CA HIS A 97 -30.52 15.48 -24.55
C HIS A 97 -30.68 14.25 -23.66
N ILE A 98 -30.63 14.41 -22.34
CA ILE A 98 -30.86 13.32 -21.35
C ILE A 98 -32.29 12.81 -21.45
N GLN A 99 -33.29 13.69 -21.50
CA GLN A 99 -34.70 13.31 -21.63
C GLN A 99 -34.96 12.54 -22.92
N PHE A 100 -34.43 13.03 -24.05
CA PHE A 100 -34.56 12.36 -25.34
C PHE A 100 -33.96 10.94 -25.32
N LYS A 101 -32.79 10.76 -24.69
CA LYS A 101 -32.09 9.46 -24.60
C LYS A 101 -32.81 8.44 -23.72
N ASN A 102 -33.52 8.90 -22.68
CA ASN A 102 -34.24 8.03 -21.75
C ASN A 102 -35.70 7.74 -22.18
N GLY A 103 -36.10 8.17 -23.39
CA GLY A 103 -37.31 7.70 -24.07
C GLY A 103 -38.64 8.28 -23.58
N ASP A 104 -38.68 9.06 -22.51
CA ASP A 104 -39.89 9.71 -22.01
C ASP A 104 -39.66 11.19 -21.71
N VAL A 105 -40.01 12.04 -22.67
CA VAL A 105 -39.85 13.51 -22.58
C VAL A 105 -40.84 14.13 -21.56
N ASN A 106 -41.89 13.40 -21.18
CA ASN A 106 -42.94 13.90 -20.28
C ASN A 106 -42.83 13.37 -18.84
N LYS A 107 -41.93 12.42 -18.57
CA LYS A 107 -41.63 11.94 -17.22
C LYS A 107 -40.54 12.80 -16.58
N ASP A 108 -40.73 13.15 -15.31
CA ASP A 108 -39.65 13.68 -14.48
C ASP A 108 -38.59 12.60 -14.27
N ILE A 109 -37.55 12.62 -15.09
CA ILE A 109 -36.40 11.70 -15.02
C ILE A 109 -35.55 12.06 -13.82
N THR A 110 -35.25 11.06 -13.00
CA THR A 110 -34.33 11.16 -11.86
C THR A 110 -32.93 10.75 -12.30
N TRP A 111 -31.90 11.13 -11.53
CA TRP A 111 -30.53 10.70 -11.86
C TRP A 111 -30.37 9.17 -11.80
N ASP A 112 -31.14 8.46 -10.98
CA ASP A 112 -31.14 6.98 -10.93
C ASP A 112 -31.63 6.33 -12.23
N ASP A 113 -32.50 7.01 -12.99
CA ASP A 113 -32.97 6.52 -14.29
C ASP A 113 -31.90 6.67 -15.40
N VAL A 114 -30.86 7.50 -15.18
CA VAL A 114 -29.88 7.86 -16.21
C VAL A 114 -28.74 6.83 -16.29
N ASP A 115 -28.72 6.07 -17.38
CA ASP A 115 -27.62 5.16 -17.72
C ASP A 115 -26.50 5.87 -18.50
N GLY A 116 -25.26 5.78 -18.00
CA GLY A 116 -24.07 6.34 -18.64
C GLY A 116 -23.76 5.75 -20.02
N ASP A 117 -24.14 4.48 -20.27
CA ASP A 117 -23.85 3.81 -21.54
C ASP A 117 -24.59 4.43 -22.74
N LEU A 118 -25.70 5.14 -22.49
CA LEU A 118 -26.49 5.84 -23.52
C LEU A 118 -25.78 7.05 -24.14
N PHE A 119 -24.70 7.53 -23.49
CA PHE A 119 -23.98 8.76 -23.85
C PHE A 119 -22.61 8.50 -24.50
N LYS A 120 -22.39 7.27 -24.99
CA LYS A 120 -21.18 6.88 -25.73
C LYS A 120 -21.25 7.18 -27.24
N ASP A 121 -22.37 7.72 -27.71
CA ASP A 121 -22.59 8.03 -29.11
C ASP A 121 -21.95 9.36 -29.55
N GLN A 122 -21.75 9.49 -30.86
CA GLN A 122 -21.10 10.65 -31.48
C GLN A 122 -21.74 11.99 -31.10
N LYS A 123 -23.08 12.06 -31.01
CA LYS A 123 -23.77 13.31 -30.63
C LYS A 123 -23.45 13.74 -29.20
N SER A 124 -23.34 12.79 -28.28
CA SER A 124 -22.96 13.06 -26.89
C SER A 124 -21.50 13.51 -26.79
N ILE A 125 -20.61 12.88 -27.56
CA ILE A 125 -19.19 13.28 -27.66
C ILE A 125 -19.06 14.72 -28.18
N GLU A 126 -19.78 15.07 -29.24
CA GLU A 126 -19.78 16.41 -29.81
C GLU A 126 -20.34 17.45 -28.83
N LEU A 127 -21.39 17.10 -28.08
CA LEU A 127 -21.99 17.98 -27.08
C LEU A 127 -20.99 18.30 -25.95
N VAL A 128 -20.27 17.28 -25.46
CA VAL A 128 -19.22 17.43 -24.44
C VAL A 128 -18.06 18.29 -24.94
N LYS A 129 -17.61 18.09 -26.19
CA LYS A 129 -16.55 18.91 -26.80
C LYS A 129 -17.00 20.36 -26.94
N LYS A 130 -18.19 20.61 -27.52
CA LYS A 130 -18.69 21.95 -27.86
C LYS A 130 -19.09 22.79 -26.65
N SER A 131 -19.81 22.20 -25.70
CA SER A 131 -20.47 22.96 -24.62
C SER A 131 -20.06 22.52 -23.21
N GLY A 132 -19.45 21.35 -23.08
CA GLY A 132 -19.10 20.74 -21.81
C GLY A 132 -20.29 20.26 -21.01
N ILE A 133 -19.98 19.59 -19.90
CA ILE A 133 -21.01 19.16 -18.96
C ILE A 133 -21.32 20.37 -18.06
N PRO A 134 -22.61 20.75 -17.91
CA PRO A 134 -23.02 21.78 -16.97
C PRO A 134 -22.46 21.47 -15.59
N HIS A 135 -21.99 22.50 -14.89
CA HIS A 135 -21.30 22.33 -13.62
C HIS A 135 -22.15 21.56 -12.59
N SER A 136 -23.44 21.84 -12.53
CA SER A 136 -24.40 21.15 -11.66
C SER A 136 -24.62 19.67 -12.00
N PHE A 137 -24.23 19.22 -13.20
CA PHE A 137 -24.44 17.85 -13.67
C PHE A 137 -23.19 16.97 -13.49
N ARG A 138 -22.01 17.56 -13.30
CA ARG A 138 -20.72 16.83 -13.18
C ARG A 138 -20.72 15.79 -12.07
N SER A 139 -21.33 16.12 -10.93
CA SER A 139 -21.45 15.21 -9.77
C SER A 139 -22.16 13.89 -10.11
N PHE A 140 -23.03 13.89 -11.12
CA PHE A 140 -23.80 12.73 -11.55
C PHE A 140 -23.25 12.11 -12.84
N MET A 141 -22.77 12.94 -13.77
CA MET A 141 -22.33 12.50 -15.09
C MET A 141 -20.91 11.93 -15.09
N TRP A 142 -19.97 12.51 -14.34
CA TRP A 142 -18.59 11.98 -14.29
C TRP A 142 -18.53 10.53 -13.79
N PRO A 143 -19.17 10.15 -12.66
CA PRO A 143 -19.19 8.74 -12.23
C PRO A 143 -19.84 7.81 -13.26
N ARG A 144 -20.80 8.29 -14.06
CA ARG A 144 -21.47 7.49 -15.09
C ARG A 144 -20.58 7.31 -16.31
N PHE A 145 -19.95 8.39 -16.79
CA PHE A 145 -19.10 8.37 -17.98
C PHE A 145 -17.87 7.48 -17.80
N CYS A 146 -17.22 7.54 -16.63
CA CYS A 146 -16.06 6.68 -16.35
C CYS A 146 -16.44 5.26 -15.89
N GLY A 147 -17.74 4.96 -15.74
CA GLY A 147 -18.25 3.65 -15.30
C GLY A 147 -18.11 3.38 -13.79
N ALA A 148 -17.83 4.39 -12.99
CA ALA A 148 -17.75 4.28 -11.53
C ALA A 148 -19.12 3.95 -10.91
N THR A 149 -20.21 4.46 -11.48
CA THR A 149 -21.58 4.16 -11.02
C THR A 149 -21.88 2.66 -11.16
N SER A 150 -21.58 2.08 -12.33
CA SER A 150 -21.77 0.64 -12.56
C SER A 150 -20.86 -0.21 -11.65
N ARG A 151 -19.62 0.24 -11.42
CA ARG A 151 -18.69 -0.40 -10.48
C ARG A 151 -19.22 -0.35 -9.04
N ARG A 152 -19.71 0.80 -8.57
CA ARG A 152 -20.36 0.99 -7.27
C ARG A 152 -21.54 0.03 -7.09
N ILE A 153 -22.45 -0.02 -8.07
CA ILE A 153 -23.66 -0.87 -8.02
C ILE A 153 -23.31 -2.36 -8.02
N SER A 154 -22.34 -2.76 -8.85
CA SER A 154 -21.90 -4.17 -8.93
C SER A 154 -21.00 -4.59 -7.76
N SER A 155 -20.43 -3.64 -7.02
CA SER A 155 -19.53 -3.92 -5.90
C SER A 155 -20.33 -4.50 -4.73
N PRO A 156 -19.86 -5.61 -4.13
CA PRO A 156 -20.45 -6.13 -2.90
C PRO A 156 -20.05 -5.32 -1.65
N TYR A 157 -19.22 -4.29 -1.78
CA TYR A 157 -18.75 -3.43 -0.69
C TYR A 157 -19.18 -1.99 -0.92
N LYS A 158 -19.60 -1.31 0.15
CA LYS A 158 -19.82 0.14 0.17
C LYS A 158 -18.57 0.87 0.67
N PHE A 159 -18.43 2.13 0.30
CA PHE A 159 -17.29 2.95 0.73
C PHE A 159 -17.11 2.96 2.26
N ASP A 160 -18.18 3.16 3.02
CA ASP A 160 -18.11 3.23 4.49
C ASP A 160 -17.61 1.92 5.14
N ASP A 161 -17.95 0.77 4.55
CA ASP A 161 -17.44 -0.53 5.02
C ASP A 161 -15.93 -0.63 4.80
N ILE A 162 -15.45 -0.22 3.61
CA ILE A 162 -14.03 -0.23 3.26
C ILE A 162 -13.26 0.72 4.19
N PHE A 163 -13.78 1.92 4.39
CA PHE A 163 -13.15 2.92 5.24
C PHE A 163 -13.06 2.46 6.70
N ARG A 164 -14.12 1.85 7.26
CA ARG A 164 -14.10 1.34 8.64
C ARG A 164 -12.97 0.33 8.84
N GLU A 165 -12.83 -0.63 7.93
CA GLU A 165 -11.74 -1.62 7.97
C GLU A 165 -10.36 -0.95 7.80
N ALA A 166 -10.26 0.04 6.92
CA ALA A 166 -9.04 0.80 6.70
C ALA A 166 -8.61 1.64 7.92
N ASP A 167 -9.56 2.08 8.74
CA ASP A 167 -9.28 2.89 9.92
C ASP A 167 -8.78 2.06 11.11
N GLU A 168 -9.17 0.78 11.18
CA GLU A 168 -8.69 -0.17 12.19
C GLU A 168 -7.26 -0.71 11.90
N GLU A 169 -6.82 -0.66 10.65
CA GLU A 169 -5.52 -1.17 10.21
C GLU A 169 -4.41 -0.10 10.25
N VAL A 170 -3.20 -0.51 10.66
CA VAL A 170 -2.01 0.35 10.57
C VAL A 170 -1.48 0.28 9.14
N LEU A 171 -1.82 1.29 8.34
CA LEU A 171 -1.38 1.41 6.95
C LEU A 171 -0.01 2.10 6.87
N ASN A 172 0.92 1.55 6.08
CA ASN A 172 2.23 2.17 5.80
C ASN A 172 2.07 3.58 5.19
N ALA A 173 1.04 3.77 4.37
CA ALA A 173 0.72 5.04 3.71
C ALA A 173 0.20 6.14 4.67
N ALA A 174 -0.26 5.79 5.88
CA ALA A 174 -0.99 6.71 6.75
C ALA A 174 -0.17 7.97 7.12
N THR A 175 1.11 7.80 7.45
CA THR A 175 2.00 8.92 7.80
C THR A 175 2.20 9.88 6.63
N GLN A 176 2.32 9.34 5.41
CA GLN A 176 2.49 10.18 4.22
C GLN A 176 1.20 10.92 3.87
N ILE A 177 0.05 10.25 3.97
CA ILE A 177 -1.27 10.89 3.79
C ILE A 177 -1.41 12.08 4.74
N GLU A 178 -1.17 11.92 6.04
CA GLU A 178 -1.34 13.00 7.03
C GLU A 178 -0.44 14.22 6.75
N ARG A 179 0.80 14.01 6.27
CA ARG A 179 1.69 15.11 5.88
C ARG A 179 1.18 15.87 4.66
N ASP A 180 0.40 15.21 3.81
CA ASP A 180 -0.06 15.74 2.53
C ASP A 180 -1.38 16.50 2.61
N LEU A 181 -2.18 16.25 3.64
CA LEU A 181 -3.52 16.81 3.76
C LEU A 181 -3.56 18.35 3.68
N LEU A 182 -2.73 19.05 4.47
CA LEU A 182 -2.75 20.52 4.51
C LEU A 182 -2.03 21.20 3.35
N ARG A 183 -1.19 20.46 2.62
CA ARG A 183 -0.55 20.97 1.40
C ARG A 183 -1.41 20.73 0.14
N THR A 184 -2.53 20.04 0.28
CA THR A 184 -3.47 19.77 -0.82
C THR A 184 -4.55 20.85 -0.86
N LEU A 185 -4.58 21.65 -1.93
CA LEU A 185 -5.47 22.81 -2.07
C LEU A 185 -5.41 23.78 -0.86
N PRO A 186 -4.22 24.27 -0.47
CA PRO A 186 -4.04 25.06 0.76
C PRO A 186 -4.83 26.38 0.78
N ASN A 187 -5.12 26.94 -0.41
CA ASN A 187 -5.88 28.18 -0.57
C ASN A 187 -7.41 27.97 -0.62
N HIS A 188 -7.88 26.74 -0.48
CA HIS A 188 -9.31 26.41 -0.50
C HIS A 188 -9.89 26.31 0.92
N TYR A 189 -11.05 26.94 1.14
CA TYR A 189 -11.67 27.03 2.46
C TYR A 189 -11.81 25.67 3.14
N CYS A 190 -12.39 24.68 2.44
CA CYS A 190 -12.70 23.36 3.01
C CYS A 190 -11.49 22.44 3.22
N PHE A 191 -10.29 22.85 2.76
CA PHE A 191 -9.06 22.05 2.89
C PHE A 191 -7.95 22.73 3.73
N SER A 192 -8.13 24.01 4.05
CA SER A 192 -7.11 24.85 4.72
C SER A 192 -6.77 24.45 6.17
N LYS A 193 -7.67 23.78 6.90
CA LYS A 193 -7.49 23.38 8.31
C LYS A 193 -7.70 21.89 8.51
N MET A 194 -6.99 21.27 9.46
CA MET A 194 -7.05 19.81 9.70
C MET A 194 -8.44 19.30 10.13
N ASP A 195 -9.22 20.16 10.76
CA ASP A 195 -10.56 19.88 11.27
C ASP A 195 -11.67 20.20 10.25
N SER A 196 -11.32 20.80 9.10
CA SER A 196 -12.25 21.08 8.00
C SER A 196 -12.91 19.82 7.49
N PHE A 197 -14.16 19.94 7.03
CA PHE A 197 -14.90 18.81 6.48
C PHE A 197 -14.18 18.20 5.27
N GLY A 198 -13.73 19.04 4.31
CA GLY A 198 -13.01 18.57 3.13
C GLY A 198 -11.71 17.83 3.47
N THR A 199 -10.90 18.36 4.39
CA THR A 199 -9.67 17.68 4.84
C THR A 199 -9.95 16.32 5.50
N LYS A 200 -11.03 16.20 6.27
CA LYS A 200 -11.48 14.92 6.83
C LYS A 200 -11.93 13.95 5.73
N SER A 201 -12.72 14.40 4.77
CA SER A 201 -13.15 13.58 3.64
C SER A 201 -11.98 13.11 2.77
N LEU A 202 -11.03 14.00 2.49
CA LEU A 202 -9.80 13.66 1.76
C LEU A 202 -9.01 12.54 2.48
N ARG A 203 -8.81 12.67 3.80
CA ARG A 203 -8.17 11.62 4.61
C ARG A 203 -8.90 10.29 4.49
N ARG A 204 -10.23 10.29 4.60
CA ARG A 204 -11.03 9.05 4.55
C ARG A 204 -10.90 8.35 3.20
N VAL A 205 -11.03 9.09 2.10
CA VAL A 205 -10.94 8.54 0.75
C VAL A 205 -9.54 8.02 0.47
N LEU A 206 -8.47 8.76 0.82
CA LEU A 206 -7.09 8.33 0.61
C LEU A 206 -6.73 7.08 1.44
N LYS A 207 -7.16 7.01 2.71
CA LYS A 207 -6.96 5.80 3.54
C LYS A 207 -7.70 4.60 2.96
N ALA A 208 -8.94 4.79 2.52
CA ALA A 208 -9.71 3.72 1.88
C ALA A 208 -9.05 3.23 0.59
N LEU A 209 -8.51 4.11 -0.25
CA LEU A 209 -7.80 3.74 -1.48
C LEU A 209 -6.50 2.98 -1.18
N ALA A 210 -5.68 3.47 -0.25
CA ALA A 210 -4.44 2.82 0.16
C ALA A 210 -4.69 1.43 0.79
N TYR A 211 -5.78 1.28 1.53
CA TYR A 211 -6.23 -0.02 2.03
C TYR A 211 -6.71 -0.93 0.89
N PHE A 212 -7.54 -0.41 -0.03
CA PHE A 212 -8.15 -1.21 -1.09
C PHE A 212 -7.13 -1.69 -2.13
N TYR A 213 -6.06 -0.91 -2.37
CA TYR A 213 -4.92 -1.25 -3.23
C TYR A 213 -3.58 -1.23 -2.44
N PRO A 214 -3.26 -2.28 -1.65
CA PRO A 214 -2.07 -2.30 -0.80
C PRO A 214 -0.75 -2.18 -1.56
N GLU A 215 -0.68 -2.73 -2.77
CA GLU A 215 0.50 -2.66 -3.65
C GLU A 215 0.68 -1.26 -4.27
N LEU A 216 -0.37 -0.44 -4.28
CA LEU A 216 -0.32 0.96 -4.74
C LEU A 216 0.03 1.90 -3.58
N GLY A 217 -0.54 1.64 -2.40
CA GLY A 217 -0.38 2.50 -1.23
C GLY A 217 -0.89 3.92 -1.47
N TYR A 218 -0.04 4.91 -1.23
CA TYR A 218 -0.33 6.32 -1.49
C TYR A 218 0.86 6.97 -2.20
N CYS A 219 0.60 7.55 -3.36
CA CYS A 219 1.58 8.33 -4.10
C CYS A 219 1.31 9.83 -3.94
N GLN A 220 2.37 10.60 -3.70
CA GLN A 220 2.29 12.06 -3.65
C GLN A 220 1.71 12.60 -4.96
N GLY A 221 0.74 13.52 -4.89
CA GLY A 221 0.03 14.06 -6.05
C GLY A 221 -1.37 13.45 -6.25
N MET A 222 -1.58 12.22 -5.79
CA MET A 222 -2.91 11.59 -5.77
C MET A 222 -3.91 12.38 -4.91
N GLY A 223 -3.43 12.98 -3.81
CA GLY A 223 -4.25 13.83 -2.93
C GLY A 223 -4.93 14.99 -3.67
N THR A 224 -4.24 15.65 -4.59
CA THR A 224 -4.78 16.79 -5.36
C THR A 224 -5.91 16.37 -6.29
N VAL A 225 -5.78 15.20 -6.94
CA VAL A 225 -6.86 14.63 -7.78
C VAL A 225 -8.10 14.35 -6.92
N VAL A 226 -7.91 13.68 -5.79
CA VAL A 226 -9.01 13.33 -4.85
C VAL A 226 -9.68 14.57 -4.29
N ALA A 227 -8.91 15.57 -3.84
CA ALA A 227 -9.45 16.81 -3.30
C ALA A 227 -10.25 17.60 -4.34
N THR A 228 -9.78 17.62 -5.59
CA THR A 228 -10.48 18.28 -6.70
C THR A 228 -11.80 17.57 -7.03
N LEU A 229 -11.81 16.25 -7.07
CA LEU A 229 -13.05 15.48 -7.26
C LEU A 229 -14.03 15.70 -6.10
N LEU A 230 -13.54 15.79 -4.86
CA LEU A 230 -14.36 16.05 -3.67
C LEU A 230 -15.04 17.44 -3.68
N LEU A 231 -14.57 18.38 -4.50
CA LEU A 231 -15.27 19.65 -4.72
C LEU A 231 -16.64 19.43 -5.37
N LEU A 232 -16.78 18.39 -6.20
CA LEU A 232 -17.97 18.19 -7.04
C LEU A 232 -18.74 16.91 -6.70
N CYS A 233 -18.07 15.89 -6.17
CA CYS A 233 -18.66 14.60 -5.85
C CYS A 233 -18.55 14.32 -4.34
N ASP A 234 -19.42 13.45 -3.83
CA ASP A 234 -19.27 12.91 -2.48
C ASP A 234 -18.23 11.80 -2.39
N GLU A 235 -17.81 11.48 -1.16
CA GLU A 235 -16.71 10.55 -0.89
C GLU A 235 -16.85 9.20 -1.58
N GLU A 236 -18.06 8.63 -1.59
CA GLU A 236 -18.31 7.33 -2.22
C GLU A 236 -18.13 7.41 -3.74
N ASN A 237 -18.70 8.42 -4.40
CA ASN A 237 -18.50 8.60 -5.84
C ASN A 237 -17.03 8.89 -6.17
N VAL A 238 -16.34 9.71 -5.36
CA VAL A 238 -14.90 9.98 -5.56
C VAL A 238 -14.08 8.70 -5.42
N PHE A 239 -14.35 7.88 -4.40
CA PHE A 239 -13.67 6.59 -4.22
C PHE A 239 -13.83 5.71 -5.45
N TRP A 240 -15.05 5.54 -5.97
CA TRP A 240 -15.29 4.69 -7.14
C TRP A 240 -14.76 5.28 -8.44
N ILE A 241 -14.77 6.60 -8.61
CA ILE A 241 -14.08 7.28 -9.72
C ILE A 241 -12.59 6.95 -9.67
N MET A 242 -11.95 7.09 -8.50
CA MET A 242 -10.53 6.79 -8.34
C MET A 242 -10.22 5.31 -8.59
N CYS A 243 -11.05 4.38 -8.11
CA CYS A 243 -10.93 2.97 -8.46
C CYS A 243 -10.97 2.77 -9.97
N LYS A 244 -11.92 3.40 -10.67
CA LYS A 244 -12.00 3.31 -12.13
C LYS A 244 -10.80 3.92 -12.83
N MET A 245 -10.30 5.06 -12.36
CA MET A 245 -9.12 5.70 -12.93
C MET A 245 -7.89 4.81 -12.77
N ILE A 246 -7.68 4.25 -11.59
CA ILE A 246 -6.58 3.31 -11.31
C ILE A 246 -6.72 2.05 -12.17
N GLU A 247 -7.93 1.48 -12.27
CA GLU A 247 -8.17 0.19 -12.92
C GLU A 247 -8.20 0.25 -14.46
N ASN A 248 -8.62 1.39 -15.04
CA ASN A 248 -8.99 1.46 -16.46
C ASN A 248 -8.39 2.63 -17.23
N PHE A 249 -7.93 3.69 -16.56
CA PHE A 249 -7.44 4.90 -17.24
C PHE A 249 -5.92 4.99 -17.15
N LEU A 250 -5.37 4.77 -15.97
CA LEU A 250 -3.94 4.92 -15.69
C LEU A 250 -3.19 3.61 -15.99
N PRO A 251 -1.92 3.69 -16.40
CA PRO A 251 -1.13 2.49 -16.65
C PRO A 251 -0.77 1.75 -15.36
N VAL A 252 -0.29 0.51 -15.53
CA VAL A 252 0.20 -0.32 -14.43
C VAL A 252 1.36 0.39 -13.71
N ASN A 253 1.37 0.35 -12.38
CA ASN A 253 2.40 0.99 -11.55
C ASN A 253 2.54 2.51 -11.75
N PHE A 254 1.47 3.19 -12.21
CA PHE A 254 1.47 4.65 -12.33
C PHE A 254 1.70 5.36 -10.99
N TYR A 255 0.98 4.92 -9.95
CA TYR A 255 1.15 5.38 -8.56
C TYR A 255 1.93 4.37 -7.68
N GLY A 256 2.58 3.37 -8.29
CA GLY A 256 3.31 2.34 -7.53
C GLY A 256 4.66 2.83 -7.00
N ASP A 257 5.28 2.08 -6.07
CA ASP A 257 6.49 2.49 -5.34
C ASP A 257 7.68 2.91 -6.23
N ASN A 258 7.84 2.27 -7.40
CA ASN A 258 8.94 2.55 -8.33
C ASN A 258 8.56 3.52 -9.47
N LEU A 259 7.30 3.95 -9.53
CA LEU A 259 6.76 4.86 -10.55
C LEU A 259 7.11 4.47 -11.99
N ILE A 260 7.38 3.19 -12.28
CA ILE A 260 7.77 2.73 -13.63
C ILE A 260 6.67 3.08 -14.64
N GLY A 261 5.40 2.98 -14.23
CA GLY A 261 4.27 3.38 -15.06
C GLY A 261 4.35 4.85 -15.44
N LEU A 262 4.57 5.74 -14.47
CA LEU A 262 4.71 7.18 -14.70
C LEU A 262 5.92 7.52 -15.58
N GLN A 263 7.07 6.88 -15.32
CA GLN A 263 8.29 7.10 -16.12
C GLN A 263 8.06 6.73 -17.59
N ALA A 264 7.35 5.63 -17.85
CA ALA A 264 6.96 5.25 -19.20
C ALA A 264 6.04 6.31 -19.85
N GLU A 265 5.04 6.84 -19.12
CA GLU A 265 4.17 7.90 -19.66
C GLU A 265 4.93 9.18 -20.01
N VAL A 266 5.92 9.58 -19.19
CA VAL A 266 6.78 10.73 -19.50
C VAL A 266 7.53 10.49 -20.81
N LYS A 267 8.08 9.29 -21.02
CA LYS A 267 8.76 8.92 -22.27
C LYS A 267 7.80 8.90 -23.46
N VAL A 268 6.54 8.49 -23.27
CA VAL A 268 5.51 8.59 -24.31
C VAL A 268 5.28 10.05 -24.70
N VAL A 269 5.15 10.97 -23.73
CA VAL A 269 4.98 12.40 -24.02
C VAL A 269 6.20 12.97 -24.76
N GLU A 270 7.42 12.67 -24.30
CA GLU A 270 8.65 13.09 -24.97
C GLU A 270 8.72 12.60 -26.42
N HIS A 271 8.35 11.33 -26.65
CA HIS A 271 8.29 10.76 -27.99
C HIS A 271 7.27 11.46 -28.88
N LEU A 272 6.08 11.78 -28.34
CA LEU A 272 5.05 12.50 -29.09
C LEU A 272 5.49 13.93 -29.43
N ILE A 273 6.21 14.62 -28.54
CA ILE A 273 6.79 15.93 -28.83
C ILE A 273 7.84 15.79 -29.95
N GLU A 274 8.71 14.78 -29.89
CA GLU A 274 9.71 14.53 -30.93
C GLU A 274 9.10 14.26 -32.32
N VAL A 275 7.98 13.53 -32.37
CA VAL A 275 7.28 13.22 -33.63
C VAL A 275 6.51 14.42 -34.17
N HIS A 276 5.81 15.18 -33.31
CA HIS A 276 4.90 16.24 -33.74
C HIS A 276 5.53 17.64 -33.78
N MET A 277 6.61 17.85 -33.05
CA MET A 277 7.31 19.14 -32.86
C MET A 277 8.83 18.91 -32.65
N PRO A 278 9.57 18.41 -33.67
CA PRO A 278 10.96 17.99 -33.52
C PRO A 278 11.90 19.14 -33.10
N GLU A 279 11.64 20.36 -33.56
CA GLU A 279 12.42 21.54 -33.17
C GLU A 279 12.24 21.88 -31.68
N VAL A 280 11.00 21.82 -31.18
CA VAL A 280 10.70 21.96 -29.74
C VAL A 280 11.41 20.86 -28.95
N SER A 281 11.34 19.61 -29.40
CA SER A 281 12.08 18.50 -28.78
C SER A 281 13.58 18.80 -28.63
N ASN A 282 14.22 19.37 -29.66
CA ASN A 282 15.63 19.75 -29.58
C ASN A 282 15.89 20.84 -28.53
N VAL A 283 15.04 21.86 -28.46
CA VAL A 283 15.13 22.91 -27.43
C VAL A 283 14.98 22.31 -26.03
N LEU A 284 14.00 21.41 -25.83
CA LEU A 284 13.78 20.76 -24.53
C LEU A 284 14.94 19.81 -24.15
N LYS A 285 15.47 19.02 -25.10
CA LYS A 285 16.62 18.13 -24.86
C LYS A 285 17.89 18.89 -24.49
N ASN A 286 18.08 20.10 -25.03
CA ASN A 286 19.20 20.98 -24.69
C ASN A 286 19.08 21.63 -23.29
N ALA A 287 17.89 21.62 -22.70
CA ALA A 287 17.60 22.24 -21.40
C ALA A 287 17.81 21.32 -20.18
N ASP A 288 18.28 20.08 -20.40
CA ASP A 288 18.48 19.01 -19.40
C ASP A 288 17.18 18.49 -18.72
N SER A 289 17.32 17.41 -17.95
CA SER A 289 16.31 16.46 -17.43
C SER A 289 15.19 17.00 -16.52
N GLU A 290 15.19 18.29 -16.17
CA GLU A 290 14.20 18.88 -15.25
C GLU A 290 12.81 19.04 -15.88
N VAL A 291 12.71 19.18 -17.22
CA VAL A 291 11.43 19.26 -17.94
C VAL A 291 10.61 17.98 -17.79
N SER A 292 11.27 16.82 -17.78
CA SER A 292 10.63 15.52 -17.57
C SER A 292 9.94 15.44 -16.20
N LEU A 293 10.49 16.09 -15.17
CA LEU A 293 9.90 16.16 -13.82
C LEU A 293 8.65 17.05 -13.79
N ILE A 294 8.63 18.14 -14.56
CA ILE A 294 7.43 18.98 -14.72
C ILE A 294 6.31 18.16 -15.36
N ILE A 295 6.60 17.49 -16.49
CA ILE A 295 5.63 16.64 -17.20
C ILE A 295 5.15 15.50 -16.28
N ALA A 296 6.06 14.88 -15.51
CA ALA A 296 5.71 13.85 -14.53
C ALA A 296 4.68 14.37 -13.51
N ASN A 297 4.88 15.57 -12.95
CA ASN A 297 3.93 16.18 -12.01
C ASN A 297 2.56 16.47 -12.67
N TRP A 298 2.55 16.94 -13.92
CA TRP A 298 1.31 17.18 -14.65
C TRP A 298 0.51 15.90 -14.88
N LEU A 299 1.18 14.82 -15.29
CA LEU A 299 0.59 13.49 -15.44
C LEU A 299 0.08 12.95 -14.10
N LEU A 300 0.92 12.96 -13.06
CA LEU A 300 0.64 12.41 -11.74
C LEU A 300 -0.60 13.03 -11.08
N THR A 301 -0.80 14.33 -11.31
CA THR A 301 -1.93 15.10 -10.80
C THR A 301 -3.05 15.29 -11.82
N LEU A 302 -2.94 14.70 -13.02
CA LEU A 302 -3.89 14.86 -14.12
C LEU A 302 -4.31 16.32 -14.35
N GLY A 303 -3.32 17.22 -14.28
CA GLY A 303 -3.46 18.65 -14.47
C GLY A 303 -4.04 19.41 -13.27
N SER A 304 -4.58 18.73 -12.25
CA SER A 304 -5.26 19.38 -11.10
C SER A 304 -4.37 20.29 -10.25
N SER A 305 -3.05 20.13 -10.33
CA SER A 305 -2.11 21.00 -9.62
C SER A 305 -1.71 22.27 -10.38
N VAL A 306 -2.04 22.37 -11.67
CA VAL A 306 -1.51 23.41 -12.57
C VAL A 306 -2.54 24.10 -13.45
N LEU A 307 -3.63 23.42 -13.82
CA LEU A 307 -4.67 23.99 -14.67
C LEU A 307 -5.68 24.79 -13.83
N PRO A 308 -6.15 25.95 -14.32
CA PRO A 308 -7.30 26.63 -13.74
C PRO A 308 -8.54 25.71 -13.70
N MET A 309 -9.33 25.76 -12.62
CA MET A 309 -10.46 24.86 -12.41
C MET A 309 -11.48 24.81 -13.57
N PRO A 310 -11.91 25.94 -14.17
CA PRO A 310 -12.83 25.91 -15.30
C PRO A 310 -12.28 25.10 -16.48
N LEU A 311 -10.99 25.28 -16.79
CA LEU A 311 -10.32 24.55 -17.86
C LEU A 311 -10.15 23.06 -17.50
N LEU A 312 -9.70 22.78 -16.28
CA LEU A 312 -9.54 21.42 -15.77
C LEU A 312 -10.83 20.62 -15.88
N PHE A 313 -11.97 21.21 -15.46
CA PHE A 313 -13.27 20.53 -15.54
C PHE A 313 -13.67 20.22 -16.97
N ARG A 314 -13.39 21.11 -17.93
CA ARG A 314 -13.67 20.87 -19.35
C ARG A 314 -12.81 19.75 -19.91
N ILE A 315 -11.55 19.66 -19.53
CA ILE A 315 -10.67 18.55 -19.89
C ILE A 315 -11.14 17.25 -19.24
N TRP A 316 -11.55 17.28 -17.98
CA TRP A 316 -12.05 16.11 -17.26
C TRP A 316 -13.40 15.61 -17.80
N ASP A 317 -14.29 16.50 -18.26
CA ASP A 317 -15.53 16.13 -18.96
C ASP A 317 -15.23 15.21 -20.16
N ILE A 318 -14.23 15.58 -20.97
CA ILE A 318 -13.81 14.81 -22.16
C ILE A 318 -13.03 13.55 -21.75
N LEU A 319 -12.13 13.66 -20.77
CA LEU A 319 -11.32 12.56 -20.26
C LEU A 319 -12.18 11.43 -19.69
N PHE A 320 -13.19 11.73 -18.86
CA PHE A 320 -14.05 10.68 -18.30
C PHE A 320 -14.91 9.97 -19.34
N GLN A 321 -15.20 10.62 -20.48
CA GLN A 321 -15.94 10.01 -21.58
C GLN A 321 -15.06 9.19 -22.52
N GLN A 322 -13.85 9.66 -22.83
CA GLN A 322 -13.01 9.11 -23.89
C GLN A 322 -11.71 8.43 -23.41
N GLY A 323 -11.39 8.51 -22.12
CA GLY A 323 -10.21 7.90 -21.53
C GLY A 323 -8.97 8.81 -21.47
N ILE A 324 -7.85 8.23 -21.03
CA ILE A 324 -6.62 8.98 -20.72
C ILE A 324 -5.94 9.59 -21.96
N VAL A 325 -6.21 9.09 -23.17
CA VAL A 325 -5.65 9.62 -24.43
C VAL A 325 -5.91 11.12 -24.61
N VAL A 326 -7.04 11.60 -24.06
CA VAL A 326 -7.40 13.03 -24.04
C VAL A 326 -6.33 13.87 -23.35
N PHE A 327 -5.75 13.35 -22.27
CA PHE A 327 -4.74 14.05 -21.51
C PHE A 327 -3.44 14.20 -22.34
N TYR A 328 -3.06 13.18 -23.12
CA TYR A 328 -1.95 13.27 -24.07
C TYR A 328 -2.18 14.32 -25.14
N ARG A 329 -3.38 14.33 -25.74
CA ARG A 329 -3.75 15.34 -26.75
C ARG A 329 -3.68 16.75 -26.16
N MET A 330 -4.14 16.95 -24.93
CA MET A 330 -4.05 18.22 -24.22
C MET A 330 -2.59 18.63 -24.00
N LEU A 331 -1.74 17.73 -23.48
CA LEU A 331 -0.32 18.01 -23.29
C LEU A 331 0.37 18.41 -24.59
N ILE A 332 0.18 17.67 -25.67
CA ILE A 332 0.81 17.97 -26.97
C ILE A 332 0.26 19.26 -27.57
N SER A 333 -1.04 19.54 -27.41
CA SER A 333 -1.65 20.79 -27.89
C SER A 333 -1.07 22.01 -27.17
N MET A 334 -0.87 21.93 -25.85
CA MET A 334 -0.22 22.99 -25.06
C MET A 334 1.16 23.38 -25.62
N PHE A 335 2.01 22.39 -25.91
CA PHE A 335 3.31 22.64 -26.55
C PHE A 335 3.14 23.18 -27.96
N LYS A 336 2.20 22.66 -28.74
CA LYS A 336 1.98 23.05 -30.14
C LYS A 336 1.53 24.51 -30.27
N MET A 337 0.61 24.93 -29.42
CA MET A 337 0.13 26.33 -29.38
C MET A 337 1.24 27.34 -29.04
N ASN A 338 2.31 26.88 -28.39
CA ASN A 338 3.45 27.72 -27.99
C ASN A 338 4.74 27.40 -28.79
N GLU A 339 4.65 26.62 -29.86
CA GLU A 339 5.80 26.11 -30.61
C GLU A 339 6.74 27.24 -31.10
N GLU A 340 6.18 28.24 -31.79
CA GLU A 340 6.96 29.38 -32.30
C GLU A 340 7.67 30.16 -31.20
N ARG A 341 7.02 30.33 -30.04
CA ARG A 341 7.59 31.03 -28.88
C ARG A 341 8.69 30.22 -28.23
N ILE A 342 8.51 28.91 -28.10
CA ILE A 342 9.53 28.01 -27.55
C ILE A 342 10.79 28.05 -28.43
N ILE A 343 10.62 27.97 -29.75
CA ILE A 343 11.74 27.98 -30.69
C ILE A 343 12.43 29.35 -30.71
N SER A 344 11.67 30.43 -30.86
CA SER A 344 12.24 31.77 -31.04
C SER A 344 12.82 32.37 -29.75
N GLU A 345 12.20 32.15 -28.59
CA GLU A 345 12.59 32.81 -27.34
C GLU A 345 13.54 31.96 -26.48
N LEU A 346 13.55 30.62 -26.64
CA LEU A 346 14.18 29.71 -25.67
C LEU A 346 15.34 28.86 -26.21
N THR A 347 15.57 28.78 -27.53
CA THR A 347 16.59 27.90 -28.15
C THR A 347 17.98 28.03 -27.50
N ASP A 348 18.43 29.26 -27.23
CA ASP A 348 19.74 29.53 -26.62
C ASP A 348 19.66 29.85 -25.11
N ARG A 349 18.53 29.55 -24.45
CA ARG A 349 18.26 29.92 -23.05
C ARG A 349 17.75 28.73 -22.20
N PRO A 350 18.58 27.70 -21.94
CA PRO A 350 18.20 26.51 -21.16
C PRO A 350 17.49 26.80 -19.83
N VAL A 351 18.00 27.76 -19.06
CA VAL A 351 17.43 28.12 -17.75
C VAL A 351 16.02 28.75 -17.88
N ALA A 352 15.75 29.46 -18.98
CA ALA A 352 14.45 30.06 -19.23
C ALA A 352 13.40 29.02 -19.67
N VAL A 353 13.83 27.89 -20.25
CA VAL A 353 12.94 26.80 -20.67
C VAL A 353 12.14 26.28 -19.49
N PHE A 354 12.80 25.97 -18.36
CA PHE A 354 12.13 25.42 -17.18
C PHE A 354 10.98 26.33 -16.70
N GLY A 355 11.26 27.63 -16.50
CA GLY A 355 10.26 28.59 -16.05
C GLY A 355 9.12 28.79 -17.05
N PHE A 356 9.42 28.80 -18.35
CA PHE A 356 8.41 28.93 -19.40
C PHE A 356 7.48 27.70 -19.45
N ILE A 357 8.06 26.49 -19.46
CA ILE A 357 7.28 25.25 -19.49
C ILE A 357 6.44 25.12 -18.21
N GLN A 358 6.99 25.44 -17.04
CA GLN A 358 6.25 25.41 -15.78
C GLN A 358 5.03 26.35 -15.80
N ALA A 359 5.13 27.51 -16.46
CA ALA A 359 4.05 28.51 -16.55
C ALA A 359 3.05 28.24 -17.69
N LEU A 360 3.32 27.27 -18.57
CA LEU A 360 2.53 27.01 -19.77
C LEU A 360 1.05 26.68 -19.45
N PRO A 361 0.71 25.83 -18.47
CA PRO A 361 -0.70 25.57 -18.14
C PRO A 361 -1.49 26.83 -17.75
N SER A 362 -0.81 27.82 -17.15
CA SER A 362 -1.43 29.07 -16.70
C SER A 362 -1.63 30.09 -17.83
N SER A 363 -0.99 29.92 -18.98
CA SER A 363 -1.19 30.79 -20.16
C SER A 363 -2.39 30.40 -21.02
N LEU A 364 -3.07 29.29 -20.67
CA LEU A 364 -4.27 28.84 -21.36
C LEU A 364 -5.48 29.64 -20.87
N HIS A 365 -6.04 30.43 -21.77
CA HIS A 365 -7.22 31.28 -21.47
C HIS A 365 -8.43 30.92 -22.32
N ASP A 366 -8.22 30.31 -23.49
CA ASP A 366 -9.29 29.89 -24.39
C ASP A 366 -9.43 28.37 -24.40
N VAL A 367 -10.56 27.89 -23.87
CA VAL A 367 -10.88 26.46 -23.78
C VAL A 367 -11.18 25.89 -25.17
N ASP A 368 -11.86 26.66 -26.02
CA ASP A 368 -12.34 26.19 -27.31
C ASP A 368 -11.15 26.05 -28.29
N ASP A 369 -10.22 27.00 -28.27
CA ASP A 369 -8.97 26.92 -29.03
C ASP A 369 -8.12 25.69 -28.63
N LEU A 370 -8.02 25.40 -27.32
CA LEU A 370 -7.33 24.20 -26.86
C LEU A 370 -8.05 22.92 -27.34
N ILE A 371 -9.38 22.86 -27.25
CA ILE A 371 -10.15 21.70 -27.73
C ILE A 371 -10.02 21.51 -29.24
N GLU A 372 -9.94 22.59 -30.01
CA GLU A 372 -9.70 22.55 -31.46
C GLU A 372 -8.33 21.95 -31.77
N HIS A 373 -7.27 22.43 -31.09
CA HIS A 373 -5.93 21.86 -31.21
C HIS A 373 -5.91 20.38 -30.80
N MET A 374 -6.55 20.02 -29.69
CA MET A 374 -6.69 18.62 -29.26
C MET A 374 -7.38 17.76 -30.31
N SER A 375 -8.38 18.31 -31.00
CA SER A 375 -9.14 17.64 -32.05
C SER A 375 -8.27 17.37 -33.30
N SER A 376 -7.29 18.24 -33.58
CA SER A 376 -6.35 18.03 -34.70
C SER A 376 -5.47 16.78 -34.54
N PHE A 377 -5.25 16.33 -33.29
CA PHE A 377 -4.43 15.16 -32.96
C PHE A 377 -5.21 13.86 -32.78
N GLU A 378 -6.54 13.84 -33.01
CA GLU A 378 -7.34 12.64 -32.72
C GLU A 378 -6.95 11.41 -33.53
N PHE A 379 -6.51 11.62 -34.77
CA PHE A 379 -6.11 10.55 -35.67
C PHE A 379 -4.66 10.10 -35.48
N SER A 380 -3.78 10.98 -34.99
CA SER A 380 -2.37 10.64 -34.77
C SER A 380 -2.11 10.09 -33.36
N ILE A 381 -2.75 10.69 -32.35
CA ILE A 381 -2.63 10.31 -30.94
C ILE A 381 -3.87 9.48 -30.57
N THR A 382 -3.78 8.18 -30.81
CA THR A 382 -4.85 7.20 -30.53
C THR A 382 -4.48 6.33 -29.32
N ASP A 383 -5.47 5.68 -28.69
CA ASP A 383 -5.21 4.71 -27.61
C ASP A 383 -4.25 3.59 -28.03
N GLN A 384 -4.33 3.17 -29.30
CA GLN A 384 -3.44 2.15 -29.85
C GLN A 384 -1.99 2.67 -29.94
N THR A 385 -1.80 3.91 -30.40
CA THR A 385 -0.49 4.57 -30.46
C THR A 385 0.10 4.68 -29.05
N ILE A 386 -0.67 5.24 -28.10
CA ILE A 386 -0.24 5.40 -26.70
C ILE A 386 0.11 4.06 -26.08
N THR A 387 -0.74 3.05 -26.25
CA THR A 387 -0.51 1.71 -25.70
C THR A 387 0.78 1.11 -26.25
N THR A 388 1.01 1.22 -27.57
CA THR A 388 2.21 0.67 -28.22
C THR A 388 3.49 1.34 -27.70
N LEU A 389 3.52 2.66 -27.66
CA LEU A 389 4.67 3.43 -27.14
C LEU A 389 4.92 3.12 -25.67
N ARG A 390 3.88 3.05 -24.86
CA ARG A 390 3.97 2.69 -23.44
C ARG A 390 4.63 1.33 -23.25
N LYS A 391 4.20 0.29 -23.99
CA LYS A 391 4.81 -1.05 -23.87
C LYS A 391 6.30 -1.02 -24.20
N ALA A 392 6.66 -0.30 -25.27
CA ALA A 392 8.05 -0.18 -25.70
C ALA A 392 8.92 0.51 -24.64
N HIS A 393 8.49 1.68 -24.14
CA HIS A 393 9.25 2.43 -23.14
C HIS A 393 9.30 1.71 -21.78
N GLN A 394 8.21 1.07 -21.37
CA GLN A 394 8.18 0.29 -20.13
C GLN A 394 9.16 -0.90 -20.22
N GLY A 395 9.20 -1.62 -21.36
CA GLY A 395 10.16 -2.70 -21.57
C GLY A 395 11.62 -2.23 -21.49
N ASN A 396 11.93 -1.07 -22.10
CA ASN A 396 13.26 -0.47 -22.04
C ASN A 396 13.66 -0.11 -20.60
N ILE A 397 12.81 0.60 -19.86
CA ILE A 397 13.05 0.99 -18.46
C ILE A 397 13.24 -0.25 -17.57
N MET A 398 12.46 -1.30 -17.79
CA MET A 398 12.61 -2.56 -17.05
C MET A 398 13.96 -3.22 -17.36
N SER A 399 14.38 -3.23 -18.63
CA SER A 399 15.68 -3.78 -19.03
C SER A 399 16.88 -2.98 -18.48
N GLU A 400 16.80 -1.65 -18.47
CA GLU A 400 17.83 -0.76 -17.91
C GLU A 400 18.00 -0.95 -16.40
N ASN A 401 16.90 -1.27 -15.69
CA ASN A 401 16.90 -1.60 -14.28
C ASN A 401 17.26 -3.08 -13.98
N GLY A 402 17.77 -3.83 -14.97
CA GLY A 402 18.20 -5.22 -14.80
C GLY A 402 17.08 -6.25 -14.67
N LEU A 403 15.85 -5.92 -15.04
CA LEU A 403 14.71 -6.84 -15.07
C LEU A 403 14.59 -7.46 -16.47
N ILE A 404 14.52 -8.79 -16.56
CA ILE A 404 14.38 -9.51 -17.86
C ILE A 404 12.98 -9.26 -18.43
N TYR A 405 12.91 -8.54 -19.56
CA TYR A 405 11.69 -8.31 -20.33
C TYR A 405 11.64 -9.25 -21.55
N GLN A 406 10.64 -10.13 -21.63
CA GLN A 406 10.34 -10.90 -22.85
C GLN A 406 9.37 -10.08 -23.73
N SER A 407 9.79 -9.72 -24.95
CA SER A 407 9.03 -8.85 -25.87
C SER A 407 7.64 -9.35 -26.24
N ASP A 408 7.42 -10.66 -26.15
CA ASP A 408 6.23 -11.34 -26.68
C ASP A 408 5.24 -11.76 -25.58
N ALA A 409 5.54 -11.46 -24.31
CA ALA A 409 4.61 -11.71 -23.20
C ALA A 409 3.57 -10.57 -23.14
N PRO A 410 2.26 -10.86 -23.05
CA PRO A 410 1.29 -9.81 -22.74
C PRO A 410 1.71 -9.16 -21.42
N LEU A 411 1.94 -7.84 -21.44
CA LEU A 411 2.13 -7.06 -20.23
C LEU A 411 1.05 -7.49 -19.24
N PRO A 412 1.40 -7.80 -17.98
CA PRO A 412 0.41 -8.18 -17.00
C PRO A 412 -0.64 -7.06 -17.00
N TYR A 413 -1.86 -7.40 -17.43
CA TYR A 413 -3.03 -6.62 -17.03
C TYR A 413 -2.89 -6.37 -15.53
N GLN A 414 -3.34 -5.22 -15.03
CA GLN A 414 -3.50 -5.06 -13.60
C GLN A 414 -4.33 -6.24 -13.05
N THR A 415 -3.65 -7.25 -12.57
CA THR A 415 -4.00 -7.84 -11.30
C THR A 415 -3.42 -6.90 -10.26
N THR A 416 -3.90 -5.64 -10.22
CA THR A 416 -4.04 -5.02 -8.91
C THR A 416 -4.89 -6.03 -8.17
N ASN A 417 -4.28 -6.78 -7.26
CA ASN A 417 -5.04 -7.53 -6.28
C ASN A 417 -5.72 -6.48 -5.41
N SER A 418 -6.78 -5.84 -5.93
CA SER A 418 -7.75 -5.13 -5.10
C SER A 418 -8.05 -6.10 -3.98
N ARG A 419 -7.94 -5.67 -2.72
CA ARG A 419 -8.27 -6.59 -1.63
C ARG A 419 -9.62 -7.20 -1.98
N LYS A 420 -9.64 -8.51 -2.24
CA LYS A 420 -10.88 -9.26 -2.15
C LYS A 420 -11.19 -9.22 -0.67
N LEU A 421 -11.82 -8.13 -0.25
CA LEU A 421 -12.45 -8.04 1.04
C LEU A 421 -13.26 -9.33 1.12
N THR A 422 -12.95 -10.20 2.07
CA THR A 422 -13.88 -11.29 2.35
C THR A 422 -15.20 -10.60 2.68
N LYS A 423 -16.30 -10.95 1.99
CA LYS A 423 -17.65 -10.44 2.24
C LYS A 423 -17.75 -9.95 3.68
N SER A 424 -17.92 -8.64 3.82
CA SER A 424 -17.99 -7.89 5.07
C SER A 424 -18.04 -8.80 6.30
N LYS A 425 -16.95 -8.80 7.07
CA LYS A 425 -16.97 -9.24 8.46
C LYS A 425 -18.11 -8.54 9.22
N SER A 426 -18.69 -7.41 8.77
CA SER A 426 -19.66 -6.64 9.57
C SER A 426 -21.16 -7.01 9.47
N ILE A 427 -21.67 -7.60 8.38
CA ILE A 427 -23.10 -8.01 8.34
C ILE A 427 -23.25 -9.40 8.99
N ILE A 428 -22.25 -10.25 8.79
CA ILE A 428 -22.19 -11.54 9.47
C ILE A 428 -21.86 -11.31 10.94
N GLU A 429 -20.88 -10.51 11.35
CA GLU A 429 -20.55 -10.43 12.79
C GLU A 429 -21.62 -9.72 13.66
N ASN A 430 -22.50 -8.87 13.11
CA ASN A 430 -23.64 -8.31 13.85
C ASN A 430 -24.91 -9.20 13.85
N ILE A 431 -25.03 -10.15 12.91
CA ILE A 431 -26.04 -11.23 12.98
C ILE A 431 -25.48 -12.45 13.74
N PHE A 432 -24.16 -12.67 13.71
CA PHE A 432 -23.43 -13.85 14.19
C PHE A 432 -22.70 -13.60 15.51
N LYS A 433 -23.08 -12.55 16.25
CA LYS A 433 -22.99 -12.55 17.72
C LYS A 433 -23.92 -13.60 18.35
N SER A 434 -24.76 -14.28 17.57
CA SER A 434 -25.28 -15.61 17.95
C SER A 434 -24.25 -16.67 17.58
N ALA A 435 -23.67 -17.28 18.61
CA ALA A 435 -22.66 -18.34 18.55
C ALA A 435 -23.15 -19.65 17.91
N GLU A 436 -23.44 -19.65 16.59
CA GLU A 436 -23.70 -20.88 15.84
C GLU A 436 -22.95 -20.88 14.49
N VAL A 437 -21.96 -21.77 14.43
CA VAL A 437 -21.25 -22.16 13.20
C VAL A 437 -22.26 -22.69 12.19
N PRO A 438 -22.26 -22.27 10.91
CA PRO A 438 -23.14 -22.82 9.90
C PRO A 438 -23.00 -24.35 9.84
N ASN A 439 -24.11 -25.05 10.03
CA ASN A 439 -24.16 -26.50 10.17
C ASN A 439 -24.12 -27.26 8.81
N ASP A 440 -23.98 -26.54 7.69
CA ASP A 440 -23.97 -27.14 6.35
C ASP A 440 -22.58 -27.71 5.97
N PRO A 441 -22.45 -29.04 5.74
CA PRO A 441 -21.22 -29.68 5.31
C PRO A 441 -20.66 -29.15 3.99
N LYS A 442 -21.52 -28.66 3.07
CA LYS A 442 -21.08 -28.17 1.76
C LYS A 442 -20.27 -26.88 1.88
N THR A 443 -20.73 -25.93 2.70
CA THR A 443 -20.02 -24.65 2.94
C THR A 443 -18.68 -24.86 3.64
N LYS A 444 -18.58 -25.85 4.55
CA LYS A 444 -17.32 -26.21 5.21
C LYS A 444 -16.28 -26.76 4.23
N ASN A 445 -16.69 -27.66 3.33
CA ASN A 445 -15.78 -28.23 2.33
C ASN A 445 -15.29 -27.18 1.33
N VAL A 446 -16.17 -26.28 0.87
CA VAL A 446 -15.78 -25.15 0.00
C VAL A 446 -14.72 -24.28 0.69
N ARG A 447 -14.92 -23.95 1.98
CA ARG A 447 -13.98 -23.13 2.74
C ARG A 447 -12.62 -23.80 2.93
N VAL A 448 -12.60 -25.11 3.20
CA VAL A 448 -11.36 -25.89 3.31
C VAL A 448 -10.58 -25.86 1.99
N THR A 449 -11.26 -26.04 0.85
CA THR A 449 -10.64 -25.98 -0.47
C THR A 449 -10.08 -24.58 -0.77
N GLU A 450 -10.82 -23.51 -0.48
CA GLU A 450 -10.35 -22.13 -0.66
C GLU A 450 -9.03 -21.86 0.09
N LEU A 451 -8.95 -22.29 1.35
CA LEU A 451 -7.76 -22.06 2.17
C LEU A 451 -6.54 -22.82 1.65
N ILE A 452 -6.72 -24.06 1.18
CA ILE A 452 -5.64 -24.84 0.56
C ILE A 452 -5.19 -24.20 -0.76
N VAL A 453 -6.13 -23.71 -1.59
CA VAL A 453 -5.80 -23.05 -2.86
C VAL A 453 -5.05 -21.74 -2.62
N ALA A 454 -5.44 -20.95 -1.61
CA ALA A 454 -4.73 -19.74 -1.23
C ALA A 454 -3.30 -20.04 -0.76
N LEU A 455 -3.14 -21.05 0.11
CA LEU A 455 -1.82 -21.49 0.56
C LEU A 455 -0.93 -21.94 -0.60
N ARG A 456 -1.45 -22.79 -1.48
CA ARG A 456 -0.76 -23.20 -2.71
C ARG A 456 -0.28 -21.98 -3.49
N SER A 457 -1.18 -21.06 -3.80
CA SER A 457 -0.85 -19.86 -4.57
C SER A 457 0.30 -19.07 -3.92
N SER A 458 0.28 -18.89 -2.60
CA SER A 458 1.37 -18.21 -1.88
C SER A 458 2.71 -18.94 -1.96
N ILE A 459 2.71 -20.27 -1.86
CA ILE A 459 3.92 -21.11 -2.00
C ILE A 459 4.44 -21.04 -3.44
N TYR A 460 3.55 -21.11 -4.43
CA TYR A 460 3.90 -20.99 -5.85
C TYR A 460 4.57 -19.65 -6.17
N GLN A 461 4.10 -18.55 -5.59
CA GLN A 461 4.74 -17.23 -5.77
C GLN A 461 6.17 -17.20 -5.23
N VAL A 462 6.43 -17.85 -4.09
CA VAL A 462 7.79 -18.00 -3.55
C VAL A 462 8.63 -18.89 -4.45
N CYS A 463 8.11 -20.03 -4.93
CA CYS A 463 8.83 -20.88 -5.89
C CYS A 463 9.17 -20.14 -7.18
N ASP A 464 8.23 -19.37 -7.72
CA ASP A 464 8.39 -18.61 -8.96
C ASP A 464 9.47 -17.52 -8.83
N HIS A 465 9.54 -16.89 -7.66
CA HIS A 465 10.62 -15.94 -7.32
C HIS A 465 12.02 -16.58 -7.44
N PHE A 466 12.19 -17.84 -7.05
CA PHE A 466 13.47 -18.54 -7.19
C PHE A 466 13.72 -19.11 -8.59
N ARG A 467 12.69 -19.28 -9.44
CA ARG A 467 12.88 -19.71 -10.85
C ARG A 467 13.62 -18.69 -11.69
N THR A 468 13.53 -17.42 -11.35
CA THR A 468 14.25 -16.36 -12.07
C THR A 468 15.75 -16.34 -11.74
N CYS A 469 16.21 -17.20 -10.82
CA CYS A 469 17.62 -17.31 -10.48
C CYS A 469 18.39 -18.08 -11.57
N PRO A 470 19.55 -17.57 -12.07
CA PRO A 470 20.38 -18.25 -13.07
C PRO A 470 20.86 -19.65 -12.68
N GLU A 471 20.94 -19.93 -11.36
CA GLU A 471 21.40 -21.21 -10.82
C GLU A 471 20.27 -22.26 -10.71
N SER A 472 19.04 -21.93 -11.12
CA SER A 472 17.80 -22.64 -10.78
C SER A 472 17.42 -23.86 -11.64
N HIS A 473 18.36 -24.45 -12.38
CA HIS A 473 18.07 -25.43 -13.44
C HIS A 473 17.37 -26.74 -12.98
N GLN A 474 17.11 -26.96 -11.68
CA GLN A 474 16.48 -28.16 -11.12
C GLN A 474 15.42 -27.87 -10.02
N ILE A 475 14.63 -26.80 -10.13
CA ILE A 475 13.56 -26.52 -9.14
C ILE A 475 12.31 -27.39 -9.43
N THR A 476 11.85 -28.12 -8.40
CA THR A 476 10.56 -28.82 -8.45
C THR A 476 9.45 -27.89 -7.98
N ILE A 477 8.37 -27.76 -8.77
CA ILE A 477 7.27 -26.83 -8.44
C ILE A 477 5.93 -27.55 -8.22
N GLN A 478 5.86 -28.86 -8.44
CA GLN A 478 4.66 -29.64 -8.12
C GLN A 478 4.93 -30.48 -6.88
N ALA A 479 4.04 -30.36 -5.89
CA ALA A 479 4.10 -31.19 -4.69
C ALA A 479 3.76 -32.65 -5.02
N THR A 480 4.55 -33.57 -4.50
CA THR A 480 4.29 -35.02 -4.57
C THR A 480 3.55 -35.46 -3.31
N TYR A 481 2.50 -36.28 -3.46
CA TYR A 481 1.63 -36.71 -2.36
C TYR A 481 1.76 -38.21 -2.03
N ALA A 482 2.97 -38.78 -2.14
CA ALA A 482 3.17 -40.19 -1.83
C ALA A 482 3.08 -40.45 -0.31
N VAL A 483 2.46 -41.56 0.09
CA VAL A 483 2.02 -41.81 1.48
C VAL A 483 3.18 -42.15 2.44
N ASP A 484 4.34 -42.57 1.92
CA ASP A 484 5.49 -43.08 2.72
C ASP A 484 6.62 -42.05 2.96
N GLU A 485 6.38 -40.75 2.78
CA GLU A 485 7.46 -39.75 2.69
C GLU A 485 7.84 -39.02 3.99
N CYS A 486 6.99 -38.99 5.02
CA CYS A 486 7.26 -38.23 6.25
C CYS A 486 8.50 -38.73 7.02
N VAL A 487 8.73 -40.06 7.08
CA VAL A 487 9.96 -40.63 7.67
C VAL A 487 11.19 -40.31 6.81
N ARG A 488 11.02 -40.30 5.49
CA ARG A 488 12.06 -39.92 4.53
C ARG A 488 12.46 -38.45 4.69
N ASP A 489 11.52 -37.52 4.79
CA ASP A 489 11.81 -36.08 4.94
C ASP A 489 12.65 -35.81 6.20
N ARG A 490 12.32 -36.48 7.31
CA ARG A 490 13.04 -36.33 8.58
C ARG A 490 14.46 -36.90 8.51
N GLU A 491 14.66 -38.01 7.81
CA GLU A 491 15.99 -38.58 7.59
C GLU A 491 16.77 -37.81 6.52
N GLU A 492 16.13 -37.29 5.48
CA GLU A 492 16.71 -36.39 4.46
C GLU A 492 17.16 -35.08 5.11
N PHE A 493 16.35 -34.48 5.98
CA PHE A 493 16.72 -33.30 6.77
C PHE A 493 17.97 -33.56 7.63
N LYS A 494 18.00 -34.67 8.37
CA LYS A 494 19.18 -35.07 9.15
C LYS A 494 20.39 -35.34 8.26
N ASN A 495 20.21 -36.03 7.13
CA ASN A 495 21.30 -36.38 6.20
C ASN A 495 21.84 -35.16 5.45
N ALA A 496 20.99 -34.19 5.10
CA ALA A 496 21.41 -32.91 4.53
C ALA A 496 22.27 -32.13 5.52
N ARG A 497 21.88 -32.09 6.79
CA ARG A 497 22.69 -31.50 7.86
C ARG A 497 23.99 -32.26 8.15
N ARG A 498 24.00 -33.59 8.01
CA ARG A 498 25.24 -34.40 8.06
C ARG A 498 26.22 -34.08 6.92
N LYS A 499 25.73 -33.65 5.76
CA LYS A 499 26.52 -33.41 4.54
C LYS A 499 26.96 -31.95 4.35
N GLY A 500 26.49 -31.02 5.19
CA GLY A 500 26.79 -29.60 5.08
C GLY A 500 28.29 -29.27 5.23
N GLN A 501 28.80 -28.30 4.46
CA GLN A 501 30.14 -27.75 4.65
C GLN A 501 30.22 -27.01 5.99
N LYS A 502 31.15 -27.43 6.85
CA LYS A 502 31.46 -26.73 8.10
C LYS A 502 32.09 -25.38 7.75
N HIS A 503 31.63 -24.32 8.38
CA HIS A 503 32.27 -23.00 8.28
C HIS A 503 32.91 -22.68 9.61
N ALA A 504 34.01 -21.95 9.57
CA ALA A 504 34.67 -21.49 10.77
C ALA A 504 34.86 -19.98 10.69
N ARG A 505 34.49 -19.28 11.76
CA ARG A 505 34.76 -17.86 11.90
C ARG A 505 36.15 -17.68 12.49
N ALA A 506 36.99 -16.92 11.81
CA ALA A 506 38.28 -16.51 12.34
C ALA A 506 38.10 -15.71 13.63
N LEU A 507 38.76 -16.14 14.71
CA LEU A 507 38.78 -15.42 15.98
C LEU A 507 39.90 -14.38 16.03
N LEU A 508 40.91 -14.54 15.16
CA LEU A 508 42.14 -13.77 15.09
C LEU A 508 42.51 -13.50 13.63
N ASP A 509 43.36 -12.49 13.42
CA ASP A 509 44.03 -12.29 12.13
C ASP A 509 45.14 -13.35 11.98
N PHE A 510 45.28 -13.90 10.78
CA PHE A 510 46.32 -14.84 10.40
C PHE A 510 46.84 -14.42 9.02
N ASP A 511 47.98 -13.72 9.01
CA ASP A 511 48.66 -13.25 7.80
C ASP A 511 49.89 -14.13 7.54
N THR A 512 50.02 -14.64 6.31
CA THR A 512 51.11 -15.52 5.89
C THR A 512 51.52 -15.27 4.44
N GLU A 513 52.81 -15.49 4.15
CA GLU A 513 53.41 -15.33 2.82
C GLU A 513 53.62 -16.68 2.10
N GLU A 514 53.29 -17.81 2.75
CA GLU A 514 53.44 -19.15 2.17
C GLU A 514 52.25 -19.52 1.28
N LYS A 515 52.53 -20.10 0.11
CA LYS A 515 51.50 -20.42 -0.90
C LYS A 515 50.54 -21.55 -0.49
N ASP A 516 50.92 -22.34 0.51
CA ASP A 516 50.17 -23.50 0.97
C ASP A 516 49.31 -23.19 2.22
N GLU A 517 49.47 -22.00 2.79
CA GLU A 517 48.75 -21.50 3.97
C GLU A 517 47.63 -20.52 3.57
N LEU A 518 46.51 -20.53 4.29
CA LEU A 518 45.38 -19.66 4.02
C LEU A 518 45.40 -18.43 4.93
N SER A 519 45.63 -17.24 4.38
CA SER A 519 45.54 -15.98 5.13
C SER A 519 44.09 -15.54 5.34
N PHE A 520 43.77 -14.99 6.52
CA PHE A 520 42.44 -14.47 6.85
C PHE A 520 42.49 -13.42 7.96
N LYS A 521 41.46 -12.58 8.05
CA LYS A 521 41.27 -11.59 9.12
C LYS A 521 40.25 -12.07 10.12
N LYS A 522 40.32 -11.53 11.34
CA LYS A 522 39.37 -11.76 12.42
C LYS A 522 37.96 -11.46 11.92
N ASN A 523 37.08 -12.42 12.15
CA ASN A 523 35.68 -12.51 11.70
C ASN A 523 35.46 -12.98 10.26
N ASP A 524 36.51 -13.27 9.49
CA ASP A 524 36.34 -13.92 8.18
C ASP A 524 35.72 -15.30 8.35
N ILE A 525 34.90 -15.69 7.37
CA ILE A 525 34.21 -16.97 7.35
C ILE A 525 34.92 -17.89 6.38
N ILE A 526 35.61 -18.88 6.93
CA ILE A 526 36.42 -19.85 6.19
C ILE A 526 35.58 -21.10 5.95
N THR A 527 35.54 -21.57 4.71
CA THR A 527 34.90 -22.85 4.39
C THR A 527 35.87 -23.98 4.78
N VAL A 528 35.50 -24.82 5.76
CA VAL A 528 36.36 -25.92 6.23
C VAL A 528 36.19 -27.13 5.30
N LEU A 529 37.26 -27.48 4.60
CA LEU A 529 37.32 -28.59 3.64
C LEU A 529 37.79 -29.90 4.27
N SER A 530 38.63 -29.85 5.31
CA SER A 530 39.12 -31.03 6.03
C SER A 530 39.57 -30.70 7.45
N GLU A 531 39.07 -31.48 8.43
CA GLU A 531 39.41 -31.39 9.87
C GLU A 531 40.19 -32.62 10.39
N ARG A 532 40.84 -33.36 9.48
CA ARG A 532 41.50 -34.64 9.81
C ARG A 532 42.63 -34.55 10.84
N ASP A 533 43.15 -33.35 11.08
CA ASP A 533 44.22 -33.06 12.02
C ASP A 533 43.69 -32.08 13.09
N GLU A 534 43.98 -32.34 14.37
CA GLU A 534 43.45 -31.59 15.52
C GLU A 534 44.02 -30.16 15.61
N HIS A 535 45.09 -29.85 14.88
CA HIS A 535 45.80 -28.59 14.98
C HIS A 535 45.83 -27.82 13.67
N CYS A 536 45.71 -28.51 12.54
CA CYS A 536 45.85 -27.94 11.21
C CYS A 536 44.68 -28.36 10.30
N TRP A 537 43.82 -27.40 9.94
CA TRP A 537 42.67 -27.64 9.07
C TRP A 537 42.93 -27.10 7.67
N VAL A 538 42.22 -27.64 6.68
CA VAL A 538 42.29 -27.14 5.30
C VAL A 538 40.99 -26.41 4.99
N GLY A 539 41.07 -25.22 4.40
CA GLY A 539 39.88 -24.45 4.03
C GLY A 539 40.05 -23.57 2.80
N GLU A 540 38.98 -22.85 2.50
CA GLU A 540 38.87 -21.95 1.35
C GLU A 540 38.27 -20.60 1.78
N LEU A 541 38.90 -19.50 1.35
CA LEU A 541 38.45 -18.12 1.53
C LEU A 541 38.77 -17.31 0.27
N ASN A 542 37.80 -16.59 -0.29
CA ASN A 542 37.95 -15.75 -1.50
C ASN A 542 38.55 -16.48 -2.74
N GLY A 543 38.35 -17.80 -2.84
CA GLY A 543 38.87 -18.63 -3.93
C GLY A 543 40.31 -19.12 -3.74
N GLU A 544 40.97 -18.72 -2.64
CA GLU A 544 42.27 -19.23 -2.23
C GLU A 544 42.10 -20.40 -1.27
N ARG A 545 42.96 -21.42 -1.40
CA ARG A 545 42.94 -22.65 -0.60
C ARG A 545 44.27 -22.85 0.07
N GLY A 546 44.22 -23.20 1.35
CA GLY A 546 45.41 -23.48 2.13
C GLY A 546 45.03 -24.08 3.47
N TRP A 547 46.06 -24.45 4.23
CA TRP A 547 45.85 -24.90 5.60
C TRP A 547 45.88 -23.71 6.58
N PHE A 548 45.21 -23.87 7.72
CA PHE A 548 45.20 -22.89 8.79
C PHE A 548 45.10 -23.55 10.19
N PRO A 549 45.54 -22.86 11.25
CA PRO A 549 45.46 -23.39 12.61
C PRO A 549 44.01 -23.50 13.13
N ALA A 550 43.61 -24.70 13.55
CA ALA A 550 42.27 -24.98 14.08
C ALA A 550 41.91 -24.09 15.29
N LYS A 551 42.90 -23.72 16.11
CA LYS A 551 42.71 -22.89 17.31
C LYS A 551 42.38 -21.43 17.01
N PHE A 552 42.61 -20.97 15.78
CA PHE A 552 42.43 -19.56 15.39
C PHE A 552 41.03 -19.30 14.88
N VAL A 553 40.21 -20.33 14.82
CA VAL A 553 38.86 -20.28 14.28
C VAL A 553 37.89 -20.92 15.27
N GLN A 554 36.64 -20.50 15.22
CA GLN A 554 35.54 -21.16 15.91
C GLN A 554 34.66 -21.80 14.84
N ILE A 555 34.35 -23.09 14.98
CA ILE A 555 33.34 -23.71 14.11
C ILE A 555 32.03 -22.97 14.36
N VAL A 556 31.53 -22.34 13.30
CA VAL A 556 30.20 -21.74 13.25
C VAL A 556 29.37 -22.74 12.47
N ASP A 557 28.79 -23.69 13.19
CA ASP A 557 28.09 -24.84 12.60
C ASP A 557 26.79 -24.44 11.87
N GLU A 558 26.44 -23.16 11.95
CA GLU A 558 25.31 -22.59 11.25
C GLU A 558 25.78 -21.92 9.97
N ARG A 559 25.23 -22.39 8.85
CA ARG A 559 25.35 -21.90 7.46
C ARG A 559 26.15 -22.77 6.51
N SER A 560 25.98 -24.09 6.63
CA SER A 560 26.31 -25.10 5.61
C SER A 560 25.45 -25.04 4.32
N LYS A 561 24.82 -23.90 4.02
CA LYS A 561 23.89 -23.75 2.89
C LYS A 561 24.54 -22.90 1.80
N LYS A 562 24.47 -23.33 0.53
CA LYS A 562 24.79 -22.44 -0.60
C LYS A 562 23.71 -21.35 -0.62
N TYR A 563 24.04 -20.16 -0.13
CA TYR A 563 23.12 -19.03 -0.12
C TYR A 563 22.99 -18.47 -1.53
N CYS A 564 21.75 -18.29 -1.96
CA CYS A 564 21.43 -17.59 -3.19
C CYS A 564 20.95 -16.17 -2.81
N ALA A 565 21.43 -15.15 -3.52
CA ALA A 565 21.03 -13.75 -3.28
C ALA A 565 19.51 -13.52 -3.38
N PHE A 566 18.78 -14.37 -4.13
CA PHE A 566 17.32 -14.31 -4.24
C PHE A 566 16.58 -14.64 -2.94
N GLY A 567 17.21 -15.37 -2.02
CA GLY A 567 16.63 -15.73 -0.72
C GLY A 567 16.96 -14.76 0.41
N ASP A 568 17.75 -13.73 0.13
CA ASP A 568 18.16 -12.71 1.10
C ASP A 568 17.21 -11.51 1.03
N GLU A 569 16.50 -11.20 2.11
CA GLU A 569 15.53 -10.10 2.12
C GLU A 569 16.17 -8.70 2.16
N MET A 570 17.45 -8.59 2.52
CA MET A 570 18.20 -7.34 2.45
C MET A 570 18.63 -7.02 1.02
N LEU A 571 18.98 -8.05 0.25
CA LEU A 571 19.36 -7.90 -1.16
C LEU A 571 18.15 -7.89 -2.09
N THR A 572 17.13 -8.67 -1.76
CA THR A 572 15.93 -8.86 -2.58
C THR A 572 14.66 -8.61 -1.77
N PRO A 573 14.21 -7.35 -1.58
CA PRO A 573 13.07 -7.01 -0.70
C PRO A 573 11.77 -7.74 -1.04
N LYS A 574 11.60 -8.16 -2.31
CA LYS A 574 10.43 -8.94 -2.78
C LYS A 574 10.24 -10.24 -2.00
N ILE A 575 11.31 -10.94 -1.61
CA ILE A 575 11.18 -12.21 -0.87
C ILE A 575 10.61 -11.99 0.53
N GLY A 576 10.98 -10.88 1.17
CA GLY A 576 10.42 -10.46 2.45
C GLY A 576 8.90 -10.27 2.36
N ASN A 577 8.41 -9.58 1.32
CA ASN A 577 6.98 -9.39 1.10
C ASN A 577 6.23 -10.70 0.80
N LEU A 578 6.80 -11.60 -0.01
CA LEU A 578 6.17 -12.88 -0.32
C LEU A 578 6.02 -13.75 0.94
N VAL A 579 7.04 -13.81 1.78
CA VAL A 579 7.03 -14.60 3.02
C VAL A 579 6.16 -13.93 4.10
N ARG A 580 6.47 -12.66 4.40
CA ARG A 580 5.85 -11.90 5.49
C ARG A 580 4.51 -11.32 5.12
N ASN A 581 3.94 -11.51 3.94
CA ASN A 581 2.54 -11.11 3.68
C ASN A 581 1.77 -12.28 3.07
N SER A 582 2.16 -12.73 1.89
CA SER A 582 1.41 -13.74 1.12
C SER A 582 1.38 -15.10 1.85
N LEU A 583 2.56 -15.64 2.19
CA LEU A 583 2.68 -16.93 2.85
C LEU A 583 2.16 -16.89 4.30
N PHE A 584 2.50 -15.86 5.07
CA PHE A 584 1.97 -15.69 6.42
C PHE A 584 0.44 -15.69 6.45
N ASN A 585 -0.22 -14.85 5.63
CA ASN A 585 -1.69 -14.71 5.70
C ASN A 585 -2.38 -16.05 5.40
N SER A 586 -1.83 -16.81 4.45
CA SER A 586 -2.35 -18.13 4.09
C SER A 586 -2.14 -19.15 5.21
N LEU A 587 -0.94 -19.21 5.80
CA LEU A 587 -0.63 -20.10 6.92
C LEU A 587 -1.40 -19.74 8.20
N TYR A 588 -1.55 -18.45 8.49
CA TYR A 588 -2.35 -17.95 9.60
C TYR A 588 -3.80 -18.38 9.47
N ALA A 589 -4.39 -18.27 8.27
CA ALA A 589 -5.76 -18.69 8.03
C ALA A 589 -5.95 -20.21 8.21
N ILE A 590 -4.96 -21.02 7.81
CA ILE A 590 -4.93 -22.47 8.05
C ILE A 590 -4.84 -22.79 9.54
N LEU A 591 -3.90 -22.16 10.25
CA LEU A 591 -3.68 -22.38 11.68
C LEU A 591 -4.83 -21.84 12.54
N SER A 592 -5.52 -20.80 12.10
CA SER A 592 -6.67 -20.25 12.85
C SER A 592 -7.96 -21.03 12.62
N TYR A 593 -8.03 -21.85 11.55
CA TYR A 593 -9.24 -22.59 11.20
C TYR A 593 -9.52 -23.70 12.22
N GLY A 594 -10.56 -23.51 13.03
CA GLY A 594 -10.98 -24.47 14.05
C GLY A 594 -10.29 -24.33 15.41
N LEU A 595 -9.68 -23.17 15.66
CA LEU A 595 -9.20 -22.79 16.98
C LEU A 595 -10.39 -22.56 17.94
N ARG A 596 -10.28 -23.04 19.18
CA ARG A 596 -11.29 -22.93 20.24
C ARG A 596 -11.08 -21.65 21.05
N PRO A 597 -12.15 -20.96 21.47
CA PRO A 597 -12.04 -19.86 22.43
C PRO A 597 -11.52 -20.36 23.79
N THR A 598 -10.53 -19.70 24.38
CA THR A 598 -9.99 -20.04 25.70
C THR A 598 -10.41 -18.99 26.74
N GLY A 599 -11.30 -19.36 27.67
CA GLY A 599 -11.67 -18.55 28.85
C GLY A 599 -13.07 -17.91 28.85
N ILE A 600 -13.49 -17.37 30.01
CA ILE A 600 -14.81 -16.74 30.27
C ILE A 600 -14.86 -15.27 29.78
N VAL A 601 -13.71 -14.68 29.42
CA VAL A 601 -13.60 -13.32 28.89
C VAL A 601 -13.09 -13.40 27.45
N THR A 602 -13.76 -12.68 26.55
CA THR A 602 -13.59 -12.64 25.10
C THR A 602 -12.24 -12.03 24.65
N SER A 603 -11.11 -12.58 25.08
CA SER A 603 -9.81 -12.26 24.47
C SER A 603 -9.66 -13.04 23.16
N LYS A 604 -9.10 -12.37 22.14
CA LYS A 604 -8.89 -12.95 20.81
C LYS A 604 -7.97 -14.17 20.94
N THR A 605 -8.48 -15.36 20.62
CA THR A 605 -7.66 -16.58 20.58
C THR A 605 -6.76 -16.58 19.35
N HIS A 606 -5.45 -16.72 19.57
CA HIS A 606 -4.42 -16.69 18.53
C HIS A 606 -3.66 -18.02 18.44
N PRO A 607 -3.27 -18.51 17.24
CA PRO A 607 -2.54 -19.76 17.08
C PRO A 607 -1.21 -19.84 17.83
N TRP A 608 -0.56 -18.69 18.06
CA TRP A 608 0.69 -18.58 18.82
C TRP A 608 0.61 -19.25 20.19
N HIS A 609 -0.48 -19.08 20.95
CA HIS A 609 -0.59 -19.67 22.28
C HIS A 609 -0.56 -21.20 22.27
N TYR A 610 -1.11 -21.81 21.23
CA TYR A 610 -1.00 -23.26 21.03
C TYR A 610 0.45 -23.66 20.72
N ILE A 611 1.11 -22.92 19.85
CA ILE A 611 2.50 -23.18 19.45
C ILE A 611 3.44 -23.04 20.65
N GLU A 612 3.25 -22.00 21.47
CA GLU A 612 3.97 -21.76 22.72
C GLU A 612 3.77 -22.90 23.72
N ALA A 613 2.51 -23.25 24.02
CA ALA A 613 2.21 -24.34 24.94
C ALA A 613 2.75 -25.70 24.44
N LEU A 614 2.78 -25.92 23.12
CA LEU A 614 3.37 -27.12 22.54
C LEU A 614 4.90 -27.09 22.64
N ALA A 615 5.54 -25.95 22.40
CA ALA A 615 6.99 -25.80 22.55
C ALA A 615 7.43 -26.10 23.99
N ASP A 616 6.72 -25.58 24.99
CA ASP A 616 6.97 -25.86 26.41
C ASP A 616 6.88 -27.37 26.70
N ALA A 617 5.83 -28.02 26.22
CA ALA A 617 5.60 -29.44 26.43
C ALA A 617 6.66 -30.32 25.74
N LEU A 618 7.12 -29.92 24.55
CA LEU A 618 8.22 -30.58 23.82
C LEU A 618 9.56 -30.41 24.56
N MET A 619 9.83 -29.22 25.09
CA MET A 619 11.02 -28.95 25.89
C MET A 619 11.03 -29.79 27.17
N GLU A 620 9.91 -29.86 27.89
CA GLU A 620 9.78 -30.68 29.11
C GLU A 620 10.00 -32.17 28.80
N ALA A 621 9.38 -32.70 27.75
CA ALA A 621 9.58 -34.07 27.29
C ALA A 621 11.05 -34.33 26.91
N HIS A 622 11.69 -33.39 26.22
CA HIS A 622 13.10 -33.46 25.86
C HIS A 622 14.01 -33.47 27.10
N ASN A 623 13.77 -32.58 28.06
CA ASN A 623 14.54 -32.48 29.30
C ASN A 623 14.44 -33.77 30.12
N ASN A 624 13.25 -34.39 30.19
CA ASN A 624 13.06 -35.67 30.87
C ASN A 624 13.84 -36.82 30.20
N ILE A 625 13.87 -36.86 28.87
CA ILE A 625 14.67 -37.84 28.10
C ILE A 625 16.17 -37.58 28.29
N THR A 626 16.60 -36.32 28.21
CA THR A 626 18.00 -35.93 28.33
C THR A 626 18.52 -36.12 29.75
N HIS A 627 17.72 -35.82 30.78
CA HIS A 627 18.04 -36.12 32.18
C HIS A 627 18.18 -37.64 32.40
N SER A 628 17.26 -38.44 31.86
CA SER A 628 17.34 -39.91 31.90
C SER A 628 18.55 -40.47 31.14
N LYS A 629 18.93 -39.83 30.03
CA LYS A 629 20.14 -40.16 29.25
C LYS A 629 21.43 -39.70 29.92
N LEU A 630 21.45 -38.54 30.57
CA LEU A 630 22.59 -38.04 31.35
C LEU A 630 22.86 -38.96 32.55
N THR A 631 21.82 -39.45 33.22
CA THR A 631 21.98 -40.48 34.27
C THR A 631 22.62 -41.77 33.70
N LEU A 632 22.37 -42.12 32.43
CA LEU A 632 22.99 -43.24 31.72
C LEU A 632 24.40 -42.91 31.17
N CYS A 633 24.63 -41.70 30.66
CA CYS A 633 25.91 -41.25 30.10
C CYS A 633 26.96 -41.00 31.19
N ASP A 634 26.57 -40.50 32.37
CA ASP A 634 27.43 -40.44 33.56
C ASP A 634 27.86 -41.85 34.04
N THR A 635 27.10 -42.88 33.68
CA THR A 635 27.43 -44.29 33.99
C THR A 635 28.40 -44.91 32.96
N PHE A 636 28.54 -44.33 31.75
CA PHE A 636 29.25 -44.96 30.62
C PHE A 636 30.22 -44.05 29.84
N ASN A 637 30.44 -42.78 30.22
CA ASN A 637 31.36 -41.83 29.58
C ASN A 637 31.35 -41.87 28.04
N LEU A 638 30.30 -41.33 27.42
CA LEU A 638 30.22 -41.19 25.95
C LEU A 638 30.10 -39.70 25.56
N ASP A 639 31.03 -39.25 24.70
CA ASP A 639 31.23 -37.86 24.23
C ASP A 639 29.99 -37.26 23.52
N GLN A 640 29.79 -35.94 23.69
CA GLN A 640 28.66 -35.16 23.15
C GLN A 640 28.99 -34.31 21.90
N ASP A 641 30.03 -34.64 21.13
CA ASP A 641 30.36 -33.88 19.93
C ASP A 641 29.57 -34.36 18.71
N GLY A 642 28.75 -33.46 18.12
CA GLY A 642 28.07 -33.68 16.82
C GLY A 642 26.57 -34.00 16.86
N LYS A 643 25.82 -33.62 17.91
CA LYS A 643 24.38 -33.90 17.98
C LYS A 643 23.56 -32.99 17.05
N ILE A 644 23.08 -33.54 15.94
CA ILE A 644 22.13 -32.87 15.02
C ILE A 644 20.79 -32.68 15.71
N LEU A 645 20.35 -31.42 15.81
CA LEU A 645 19.06 -31.07 16.41
C LEU A 645 17.89 -31.63 15.59
N SER A 646 16.95 -32.27 16.28
CA SER A 646 15.69 -32.72 15.68
C SER A 646 14.77 -31.54 15.32
N PRO A 647 13.80 -31.72 14.40
CA PRO A 647 12.82 -30.67 14.10
C PRO A 647 12.07 -30.17 15.34
N GLU A 648 11.73 -31.06 16.28
CA GLU A 648 11.12 -30.72 17.57
C GLU A 648 12.05 -29.85 18.43
N GLU A 649 13.33 -30.22 18.49
CA GLU A 649 14.35 -29.46 19.23
C GLU A 649 14.56 -28.06 18.67
N LEU A 650 14.57 -27.93 17.34
CA LEU A 650 14.64 -26.63 16.69
C LEU A 650 13.40 -25.79 16.93
N LEU A 651 12.21 -26.40 16.89
CA LEU A 651 10.95 -25.69 17.06
C LEU A 651 10.86 -25.05 18.45
N PHE A 652 11.08 -25.82 19.53
CA PHE A 652 10.97 -25.24 20.87
C PHE A 652 12.07 -24.20 21.13
N ARG A 653 13.30 -24.42 20.64
CA ARG A 653 14.38 -23.44 20.76
C ARG A 653 14.07 -22.14 20.02
N ALA A 654 13.53 -22.22 18.80
CA ALA A 654 13.14 -21.05 18.02
C ALA A 654 12.00 -20.27 18.69
N VAL A 655 10.98 -20.96 19.21
CA VAL A 655 9.88 -20.33 19.94
C VAL A 655 10.40 -19.61 21.19
N HIS A 656 11.25 -20.24 22.00
CA HIS A 656 11.84 -19.59 23.18
C HIS A 656 12.79 -18.44 22.83
N ALA A 657 13.52 -18.54 21.72
CA ALA A 657 14.35 -17.44 21.23
C ALA A 657 13.48 -16.22 20.85
N ILE A 658 12.39 -16.45 20.11
CA ILE A 658 11.42 -15.40 19.75
C ILE A 658 10.77 -14.81 20.99
N ILE A 659 10.34 -15.64 21.94
CA ILE A 659 9.80 -15.14 23.22
C ILE A 659 10.85 -14.26 23.89
N SER A 660 12.09 -14.72 24.03
CA SER A 660 13.16 -13.96 24.69
C SER A 660 13.45 -12.62 24.00
N SER A 661 13.54 -12.59 22.67
CA SER A 661 13.80 -11.34 21.93
C SER A 661 12.59 -10.41 21.84
N HIS A 662 11.35 -10.95 21.90
CA HIS A 662 10.10 -10.18 21.70
C HIS A 662 9.32 -9.88 23.00
N THR A 663 9.73 -10.38 24.17
CA THR A 663 9.00 -10.19 25.46
C THR A 663 9.21 -8.80 26.07
N LEU A 664 10.28 -8.08 25.71
CA LEU A 664 10.58 -6.75 26.27
C LEU A 664 9.66 -5.62 25.77
N GLN A 665 8.72 -5.85 24.83
CA GLN A 665 8.24 -4.78 23.94
C GLN A 665 6.74 -4.78 23.57
N ASN A 666 5.86 -5.51 24.27
CA ASN A 666 4.39 -5.53 24.02
C ASN A 666 4.01 -5.82 22.54
N ILE A 667 4.78 -6.70 21.90
CA ILE A 667 4.65 -7.06 20.49
C ILE A 667 3.45 -7.99 20.26
N LYS A 668 2.70 -7.78 19.17
CA LYS A 668 1.53 -8.58 18.79
C LYS A 668 1.92 -10.02 18.44
N ASP A 669 1.02 -10.97 18.69
CA ASP A 669 1.28 -12.39 18.41
C ASP A 669 1.45 -12.69 16.90
N ASP A 670 0.89 -11.87 16.01
CA ASP A 670 1.11 -11.95 14.56
C ASP A 670 2.60 -11.81 14.23
N THR A 671 3.29 -10.85 14.86
CA THR A 671 4.71 -10.59 14.65
C THR A 671 5.55 -11.79 15.10
N ARG A 672 5.23 -12.37 16.26
CA ARG A 672 5.90 -13.59 16.75
C ARG A 672 5.74 -14.75 15.78
N LEU A 673 4.54 -14.93 15.24
CA LEU A 673 4.26 -15.98 14.26
C LEU A 673 4.96 -15.74 12.92
N ARG A 674 5.06 -14.49 12.44
CA ARG A 674 5.85 -14.15 11.24
C ARG A 674 7.33 -14.48 11.44
N SER A 675 7.89 -14.12 12.59
CA SER A 675 9.27 -14.44 12.95
C SER A 675 9.51 -15.95 12.98
N LEU A 676 8.56 -16.73 13.50
CA LEU A 676 8.64 -18.19 13.49
C LEU A 676 8.60 -18.77 12.07
N ILE A 677 7.74 -18.25 11.19
CA ILE A 677 7.72 -18.69 9.79
C ILE A 677 9.06 -18.40 9.10
N SER A 678 9.61 -17.20 9.29
CA SER A 678 10.94 -16.84 8.78
C SER A 678 12.04 -17.76 9.31
N PHE A 679 12.01 -18.09 10.61
CA PHE A 679 12.94 -19.04 11.22
C PHE A 679 12.83 -20.42 10.57
N GLY A 680 11.60 -20.95 10.41
CA GLY A 680 11.36 -22.26 9.80
C GLY A 680 11.79 -22.33 8.33
N LEU A 681 11.71 -21.22 7.59
CA LEU A 681 12.20 -21.12 6.21
C LEU A 681 13.73 -21.04 6.14
N ASN A 682 14.35 -20.20 6.98
CA ASN A 682 15.81 -20.14 7.12
C ASN A 682 16.38 -21.52 7.44
N GLU A 683 15.69 -22.29 8.30
CA GLU A 683 16.05 -23.65 8.67
C GLU A 683 15.61 -24.73 7.66
N GLN A 684 14.86 -24.38 6.61
CA GLN A 684 14.29 -25.31 5.62
C GLN A 684 13.43 -26.43 6.23
N CYS A 685 12.88 -26.21 7.42
CA CYS A 685 12.15 -27.21 8.18
C CYS A 685 10.70 -26.81 8.51
N LEU A 686 10.19 -25.72 7.92
CA LEU A 686 8.81 -25.24 8.13
C LEU A 686 7.74 -26.34 7.93
N HIS A 687 7.91 -27.20 6.93
CA HIS A 687 7.03 -28.34 6.67
C HIS A 687 7.07 -29.39 7.79
N LEU A 688 8.26 -29.66 8.37
CA LEU A 688 8.43 -30.55 9.52
C LEU A 688 7.88 -29.92 10.80
N TRP A 689 8.00 -28.60 10.96
CA TRP A 689 7.36 -27.90 12.07
C TRP A 689 5.84 -27.99 11.98
N PHE A 690 5.27 -27.83 10.80
CA PHE A 690 3.84 -28.03 10.59
C PHE A 690 3.38 -29.46 10.92
N GLU A 691 4.18 -30.48 10.58
CA GLU A 691 3.97 -31.87 11.03
C GLU A 691 3.98 -31.96 12.56
N VAL A 692 4.97 -31.38 13.25
CA VAL A 692 5.04 -31.40 14.72
C VAL A 692 3.80 -30.75 15.34
N LEU A 693 3.33 -29.63 14.80
CA LEU A 693 2.09 -28.98 15.24
C LEU A 693 0.87 -29.91 15.07
N CYS A 694 0.82 -30.76 14.04
CA CYS A 694 -0.34 -31.59 13.75
C CYS A 694 -0.26 -33.01 14.34
N ASP A 695 0.94 -33.56 14.55
CA ASP A 695 1.20 -34.94 14.96
C ASP A 695 2.30 -35.09 16.03
N ALA A 696 2.41 -34.13 16.96
CA ALA A 696 3.16 -34.30 18.20
C ALA A 696 2.71 -35.54 19.01
N LYS A 697 3.55 -36.60 18.98
CA LYS A 697 3.34 -37.84 19.74
C LYS A 697 3.29 -37.53 21.24
N GLY A 698 2.21 -37.95 21.90
CA GLY A 698 2.03 -37.75 23.35
C GLY A 698 1.31 -36.46 23.76
N HIS A 699 1.03 -35.54 22.82
CA HIS A 699 0.41 -34.23 23.13
C HIS A 699 -1.00 -34.04 22.52
N GLU A 700 -1.74 -35.13 22.26
CA GLU A 700 -3.10 -35.09 21.70
C GLU A 700 -4.11 -34.36 22.63
N THR A 701 -3.91 -34.42 23.95
CA THR A 701 -4.73 -33.70 24.94
C THR A 701 -4.59 -32.19 24.78
N LEU A 702 -3.39 -31.69 24.51
CA LEU A 702 -3.12 -30.28 24.25
C LEU A 702 -3.76 -29.83 22.93
N ARG A 703 -3.64 -30.62 21.85
CA ARG A 703 -4.36 -30.31 20.60
C ARG A 703 -5.87 -30.25 20.79
N LYS A 704 -6.43 -31.16 21.59
CA LYS A 704 -7.87 -31.22 21.88
C LYS A 704 -8.39 -29.97 22.61
N SER A 705 -7.58 -29.37 23.49
CA SER A 705 -7.98 -28.17 24.24
C SER A 705 -7.98 -26.92 23.36
N TYR A 706 -7.09 -26.84 22.36
CA TYR A 706 -6.99 -25.68 21.46
C TYR A 706 -7.79 -25.82 20.16
N TYR A 707 -8.02 -27.03 19.63
CA TYR A 707 -8.63 -27.20 18.31
C TYR A 707 -9.84 -28.14 18.26
N HIS A 708 -10.80 -27.79 17.41
CA HIS A 708 -11.89 -28.67 17.01
C HIS A 708 -11.38 -29.81 16.10
N THR A 709 -12.14 -30.91 16.02
CA THR A 709 -11.77 -32.09 15.22
C THR A 709 -11.74 -31.83 13.71
N TRP A 710 -12.43 -30.80 13.25
CA TRP A 710 -12.50 -30.39 11.84
C TRP A 710 -11.41 -29.37 11.45
N SER A 711 -10.51 -28.98 12.35
CA SER A 711 -9.39 -28.11 12.02
C SER A 711 -8.36 -28.81 11.13
N PHE A 712 -7.50 -28.05 10.45
CA PHE A 712 -6.37 -28.64 9.74
C PHE A 712 -5.41 -29.35 10.70
N VAL A 713 -5.15 -28.76 11.87
CA VAL A 713 -4.26 -29.30 12.91
C VAL A 713 -4.70 -30.68 13.41
N ARG A 714 -6.00 -31.00 13.35
CA ARG A 714 -6.57 -32.26 13.87
C ARG A 714 -7.17 -33.17 12.80
N SER A 715 -7.07 -32.82 11.53
CA SER A 715 -7.57 -33.62 10.41
C SER A 715 -6.42 -34.13 9.53
N PRO A 716 -6.53 -35.30 8.88
CA PRO A 716 -5.46 -35.86 8.07
C PRO A 716 -5.05 -34.99 6.87
N VAL A 717 -5.82 -33.93 6.56
CA VAL A 717 -5.55 -32.94 5.52
C VAL A 717 -4.22 -32.21 5.74
N TRP A 718 -3.73 -32.12 6.98
CA TRP A 718 -2.41 -31.50 7.25
C TRP A 718 -1.27 -32.16 6.46
N LYS A 719 -1.38 -33.44 6.11
CA LYS A 719 -0.38 -34.15 5.28
C LYS A 719 -0.28 -33.56 3.88
N GLN A 720 -1.41 -33.14 3.31
CA GLN A 720 -1.43 -32.43 2.03
C GLN A 720 -0.73 -31.08 2.14
N ILE A 721 -0.99 -30.33 3.21
CA ILE A 721 -0.37 -29.02 3.47
C ILE A 721 1.15 -29.16 3.67
N MET A 722 1.58 -30.21 4.38
CA MET A 722 3.00 -30.54 4.56
C MET A 722 3.70 -30.75 3.21
N CYS A 723 3.09 -31.51 2.29
CA CYS A 723 3.62 -31.71 0.94
C CYS A 723 3.79 -30.39 0.17
N GLU A 724 2.84 -29.45 0.30
CA GLU A 724 2.99 -28.12 -0.32
C GLU A 724 4.16 -27.34 0.28
N LEU A 725 4.24 -27.30 1.61
CA LEU A 725 5.30 -26.56 2.32
C LEU A 725 6.69 -27.14 2.05
N ARG A 726 6.79 -28.44 1.76
CA ARG A 726 8.04 -29.12 1.39
C ARG A 726 8.68 -28.49 0.15
N LEU A 727 7.91 -27.93 -0.78
CA LEU A 727 8.47 -27.22 -1.94
C LEU A 727 9.39 -26.06 -1.54
N LEU A 728 9.21 -25.47 -0.35
CA LEU A 728 10.04 -24.38 0.13
C LEU A 728 11.37 -24.86 0.73
N SER A 729 11.50 -26.13 1.11
CA SER A 729 12.73 -26.65 1.72
C SER A 729 13.89 -26.80 0.73
N GLN A 730 13.63 -26.71 -0.57
CA GLN A 730 14.66 -26.71 -1.61
C GLN A 730 15.39 -25.37 -1.73
N PHE A 731 14.92 -24.30 -1.09
CA PHE A 731 15.49 -22.95 -1.19
C PHE A 731 16.21 -22.54 0.10
N CYS A 732 17.29 -21.80 -0.04
CA CYS A 732 18.04 -21.23 1.08
C CYS A 732 17.58 -19.79 1.32
N PHE A 733 17.04 -19.52 2.51
CA PHE A 733 16.58 -18.19 2.91
C PHE A 733 17.56 -17.53 3.90
N ASN A 734 17.66 -16.20 3.83
CA ASN A 734 18.34 -15.36 4.82
C ASN A 734 17.39 -14.22 5.22
N LEU A 735 16.38 -14.56 6.01
CA LEU A 735 15.37 -13.62 6.52
C LEU A 735 15.74 -13.19 7.95
N ASN A 736 15.76 -11.88 8.22
CA ASN A 736 15.95 -11.30 9.54
C ASN A 736 14.74 -11.58 10.45
N THR A 737 14.89 -12.48 11.41
CA THR A 737 13.80 -12.88 12.32
C THR A 737 13.27 -11.73 13.19
N ASP A 738 14.03 -10.65 13.37
CA ASP A 738 13.64 -9.49 14.18
C ASP A 738 13.24 -8.28 13.32
N PHE A 739 13.04 -8.45 12.01
CA PHE A 739 12.74 -7.36 11.06
C PHE A 739 11.59 -6.44 11.53
N GLU A 740 10.45 -7.02 11.89
CA GLU A 740 9.26 -6.25 12.33
C GLU A 740 9.43 -5.66 13.74
N VAL A 741 10.28 -6.28 14.56
CA VAL A 741 10.64 -5.76 15.89
C VAL A 741 11.49 -4.50 15.74
N GLN A 742 12.48 -4.54 14.86
CA GLN A 742 13.33 -3.38 14.55
C GLN A 742 12.49 -2.22 13.99
N GLN A 743 11.54 -2.51 13.10
CA GLN A 743 10.62 -1.51 12.56
C GLN A 743 9.72 -0.92 13.65
N ALA A 744 9.14 -1.74 14.54
CA ALA A 744 8.34 -1.27 15.66
C ALA A 744 9.15 -0.38 16.62
N LEU A 745 10.41 -0.75 16.90
CA LEU A 745 11.33 0.03 17.73
C LEU A 745 11.67 1.38 17.10
N GLU A 746 11.87 1.43 15.79
CA GLU A 746 12.14 2.68 15.08
C GLU A 746 10.91 3.60 15.11
N ILE A 747 9.71 3.05 14.93
CA ILE A 747 8.45 3.79 15.06
C ILE A 747 8.27 4.35 16.47
N ASP A 748 8.52 3.55 17.52
CA ASP A 748 8.41 4.01 18.90
C ASP A 748 9.48 5.05 19.26
N ARG A 749 10.71 4.92 18.73
CA ARG A 749 11.75 5.96 18.85
C ARG A 749 11.31 7.27 18.21
N LEU A 750 10.74 7.23 17.01
CA LEU A 750 10.24 8.41 16.30
C LEU A 750 9.05 9.05 17.04
N ARG A 751 8.11 8.24 17.55
CA ARG A 751 6.99 8.71 18.39
C ARG A 751 7.49 9.40 19.66
N ASN A 752 8.48 8.82 20.33
CA ASN A 752 9.06 9.41 21.54
C ASN A 752 9.81 10.72 21.23
N GLN A 753 10.49 10.81 20.09
CA GLN A 753 11.11 12.05 19.61
C GLN A 753 10.06 13.13 19.31
N GLU A 754 8.94 12.79 18.66
CA GLU A 754 7.83 13.71 18.42
C GLU A 754 7.16 14.17 19.72
N GLN A 755 6.95 13.27 20.67
CA GLN A 755 6.42 13.61 22.00
C GLN A 755 7.37 14.53 22.76
N HIS A 756 8.68 14.29 22.70
CA HIS A 756 9.69 15.17 23.30
C HIS A 756 9.76 16.54 22.62
N GLN A 757 9.59 16.60 21.29
CA GLN A 757 9.52 17.87 20.56
C GLN A 757 8.21 18.63 20.87
N LYS A 758 7.08 17.93 21.00
CA LYS A 758 5.80 18.51 21.45
C LYS A 758 5.89 19.02 22.88
N ALA A 759 6.46 18.24 23.81
CA ALA A 759 6.70 18.65 25.19
C ALA A 759 7.65 19.84 25.28
N ARG A 760 8.71 19.89 24.47
CA ARG A 760 9.61 21.06 24.35
C ARG A 760 8.92 22.30 23.77
N LYS A 761 7.99 22.14 22.81
CA LYS A 761 7.17 23.25 22.28
C LYS A 761 6.18 23.76 23.33
N ILE A 762 5.55 22.86 24.10
CA ILE A 762 4.64 23.22 25.20
C ILE A 762 5.42 23.94 26.31
N ALA A 763 6.59 23.43 26.71
CA ALA A 763 7.45 24.05 27.72
C ALA A 763 8.04 25.40 27.27
N LYS A 764 8.19 25.65 25.96
CA LYS A 764 8.59 26.95 25.40
C LYS A 764 7.45 27.97 25.37
N ASN A 765 6.19 27.52 25.38
CA ASN A 765 5.01 28.38 25.33
C ASN A 765 4.43 28.71 26.73
N VAL A 766 4.95 28.09 27.79
CA VAL A 766 4.60 28.42 29.18
C VAL A 766 5.77 29.20 29.78
N GLY A 767 5.58 30.51 29.96
CA GLY A 767 6.54 31.37 30.64
C GLY A 767 6.74 30.98 32.11
N PRO A 768 7.81 31.47 32.77
CA PRO A 768 8.14 31.11 34.14
C PRO A 768 7.22 31.83 35.13
N SER A 769 5.97 31.37 35.24
CA SER A 769 5.09 31.73 36.34
C SER A 769 4.04 30.64 36.52
N GLU A 770 4.01 30.11 37.74
CA GLU A 770 3.02 29.19 38.31
C GLU A 770 3.15 27.70 38.00
N LEU A 771 4.06 27.04 38.71
CA LEU A 771 3.87 25.66 39.16
C LEU A 771 4.28 25.58 40.64
N ARG A 772 3.32 25.88 41.53
CA ARG A 772 3.41 25.47 42.95
C ARG A 772 3.06 23.99 43.00
N PHE A 773 4.07 23.13 43.13
CA PHE A 773 3.86 21.75 43.58
C PHE A 773 3.60 21.75 45.08
N THR A 774 2.44 21.25 45.48
CA THR A 774 2.19 20.79 46.85
C THR A 774 2.94 19.49 47.08
N SER A 775 3.87 19.51 48.02
CA SER A 775 4.57 18.35 48.55
C SER A 775 3.75 17.68 49.65
N ASP A 776 3.45 16.39 49.49
CA ASP A 776 3.27 15.36 50.51
C ASP A 776 3.02 14.05 49.73
N GLY A 777 3.71 12.92 49.88
CA GLY A 777 4.56 12.40 50.94
C GLY A 777 4.22 10.91 51.06
N GLY A 778 5.00 10.03 50.41
CA GLY A 778 4.79 8.58 50.45
C GLY A 778 5.76 7.75 49.60
N ALA A 779 6.89 7.39 50.19
CA ALA A 779 7.96 6.50 49.68
C ALA A 779 7.45 5.04 49.50
N TRP A 780 8.02 4.10 48.73
CA TRP A 780 9.40 3.71 48.36
C TRP A 780 9.32 2.93 47.01
N ASN A 781 10.27 2.90 46.07
CA ASN A 781 11.60 2.29 46.16
C ASN A 781 12.49 2.71 44.96
N GLN A 782 13.78 2.89 45.24
CA GLN A 782 14.83 3.27 44.31
C GLN A 782 15.36 2.09 43.49
N ALA A 783 15.50 2.26 42.17
CA ALA A 783 16.55 1.65 41.36
C ALA A 783 16.79 2.46 40.09
N GLY A 784 18.02 2.94 39.88
CA GLY A 784 18.55 3.32 38.56
C GLY A 784 18.67 4.81 38.21
N GLN A 785 19.53 5.57 38.90
CA GLN A 785 20.13 6.78 38.29
C GLN A 785 21.32 6.36 37.39
N PRO A 786 21.50 6.96 36.20
CA PRO A 786 22.66 6.68 35.35
C PRO A 786 23.94 7.28 35.97
N LEU A 787 25.04 6.53 35.87
CA LEU A 787 26.36 6.90 36.39
C LEU A 787 26.89 8.21 35.75
N LYS A 788 27.53 9.05 36.56
CA LYS A 788 28.21 10.29 36.12
C LYS A 788 29.26 9.98 35.06
N GLU A 789 29.37 10.86 34.05
CA GLU A 789 30.23 10.73 32.85
C GLU A 789 31.69 10.32 33.13
N GLY A 790 32.26 10.64 34.29
CA GLY A 790 33.63 10.22 34.65
C GLY A 790 33.83 8.71 34.91
N VAL A 791 32.77 7.94 35.18
CA VAL A 791 32.88 6.48 35.40
C VAL A 791 32.83 5.69 34.08
N ARG A 792 32.20 6.26 33.05
CA ARG A 792 32.07 5.64 31.73
C ARG A 792 33.42 5.57 31.00
N ASP A 793 34.26 6.60 31.14
CA ASP A 793 35.60 6.63 30.55
C ASP A 793 36.60 5.70 31.27
N MET A 794 36.35 5.36 32.53
CA MET A 794 37.23 4.45 33.28
C MET A 794 36.95 2.96 32.97
N LEU A 795 35.70 2.62 32.61
CA LEU A 795 35.28 1.27 32.25
C LEU A 795 35.65 0.87 30.81
N ILE A 796 35.86 1.84 29.92
CA ILE A 796 36.32 1.61 28.54
C ILE A 796 37.84 1.30 28.50
N LYS A 797 38.61 1.76 29.50
CA LYS A 797 40.09 1.65 29.49
C LYS A 797 40.65 0.32 30.03
N HIS A 798 39.82 -0.52 30.67
CA HIS A 798 40.28 -1.73 31.37
C HIS A 798 39.62 -3.06 30.94
N HIS A 799 39.01 -3.12 29.74
CA HIS A 799 38.61 -4.37 29.06
C HIS A 799 38.02 -5.49 29.95
N LEU A 800 37.00 -5.17 30.75
CA LEU A 800 36.18 -6.19 31.41
C LEU A 800 34.76 -6.05 30.86
N PHE A 801 34.27 -7.16 30.28
CA PHE A 801 33.01 -7.41 29.54
C PHE A 801 33.12 -7.44 28.02
N SER A 802 33.34 -8.67 27.53
CA SER A 802 32.94 -9.16 26.22
C SER A 802 31.42 -9.18 26.12
N TRP A 803 30.88 -8.72 24.99
CA TRP A 803 29.48 -8.95 24.64
C TRP A 803 29.37 -10.33 23.99
N ASP A 804 28.99 -11.32 24.79
CA ASP A 804 28.04 -12.33 24.34
C ASP A 804 26.64 -11.74 24.55
N LEU A 805 25.92 -11.54 23.46
CA LEU A 805 24.46 -11.56 23.39
C LEU A 805 24.05 -11.96 21.98
#